data_AF-Q57VZ5-F1
#
_entry.id   AF-Q57VZ5-F1
#
_cell.length_a   1.000
_cell.length_b   1.000
_cell.length_c   1.000
_cell.angle_alpha   90.00
_cell.angle_beta   90.00
_cell.angle_gamma   90.00
#
_symmetry.space_group_name_H-M   'P 1'
#
loop_
_entity.id
_entity.type
_entity.pdbx_description
1 polymer ?
#
loop_
_entity_poly.entity_id
_entity_poly.type
_entity_poly.pdbx_seq_one_letter_code
_entity_poly.pdbx_strand_id
1 'polypeptide(L)'
;MTRLPSAAAGRSSPPAQGSSVQSRSARGDAAGNDQRKLSPKQPSKQRTNAGSRHATVAEAPKNEVELYMQRINEISAQRTKVVREYQQKIASNRAQVRMMHDENTHLRSIRACGKNVTDRELELLDRRKYATIRRLNRLTHQVRKIEEGIRRNEEERVTNERELSEAAKDGAVSGSKSVALRIHRLEKFLDQTLGHQRFVARINDGYRELLKELVEDSIGRDARTRALEQHLDIRHQEYARLVTLYHNATSQYENVQRDLKSFDSSFQQARHLKDKALADRRLRVETALRQTQGLEQRQVELQQEIDEELQRIEEAEIEKQLVLQRRRRTILPPDRNSVVAGTSDYNQRAELSDRIANALLASGSAKDEERMRAFEKSFVKMMRVTEAESLDDLVNKFSQEQALREQLQKQYRDEQKRLEDLQNEVARLKKKVKDHEVTYVHPAPVTFCMKSELDSYVTDASCKRDSALGELTTLERILAEVVQHTDVLAEQVSLYKPEVVVPRTKIENVVTNLQLLGAKILSLADETVDRTSTAPCVASIHVNLPSSNTRVKLCSIKEQAKTATPTTSTPVTNNPPSPETDGSCFFDKGSCFTDSVTNGIVPIGGGKLGISTVSSDSGEHEDDTEEGRRSMALLDNDEPLGREQIKRLAAVVLRREERRRLREERQR
;
A
#
# COMPACT_ATOMS: atom_id res chain seq x y z
N MET A 1 -33.05 -16.71 -14.23
CA MET A 1 -34.19 -16.13 -14.97
C MET A 1 -35.01 -15.23 -14.04
N THR A 2 -34.69 -13.94 -13.93
CA THR A 2 -35.66 -12.83 -13.79
C THR A 2 -34.88 -11.51 -13.78
N ARG A 3 -35.38 -10.56 -14.60
CA ARG A 3 -34.77 -9.29 -15.00
C ARG A 3 -35.10 -8.16 -14.02
N LEU A 4 -34.16 -7.24 -13.82
CA LEU A 4 -34.40 -5.87 -13.35
C LEU A 4 -34.87 -4.98 -14.52
N PRO A 5 -35.65 -3.91 -14.27
CA PRO A 5 -35.82 -2.83 -15.22
C PRO A 5 -35.01 -1.58 -14.83
N SER A 6 -34.45 -0.97 -15.88
CA SER A 6 -33.84 0.35 -15.96
C SER A 6 -34.92 1.44 -16.03
N ALA A 7 -34.67 2.61 -15.43
CA ALA A 7 -35.39 3.84 -15.73
C ALA A 7 -34.40 5.00 -15.85
N ALA A 8 -34.54 5.72 -16.97
CA ALA A 8 -33.71 6.81 -17.46
C ALA A 8 -34.41 8.18 -17.29
N ALA A 9 -33.66 9.23 -17.65
CA ALA A 9 -34.05 10.65 -17.84
C ALA A 9 -34.18 11.46 -16.53
N GLY A 10 -33.61 12.66 -16.38
CA GLY A 10 -33.13 13.65 -17.35
C GLY A 10 -33.81 14.99 -17.02
N ARG A 11 -33.02 16.06 -16.79
CA ARG A 11 -33.38 17.51 -16.76
C ARG A 11 -32.30 18.24 -15.93
N SER A 12 -31.47 19.15 -16.45
CA SER A 12 -31.69 20.46 -17.10
C SER A 12 -31.07 21.55 -16.19
N SER A 13 -29.99 22.17 -16.66
CA SER A 13 -29.29 23.31 -16.01
C SER A 13 -30.13 24.60 -16.02
N PRO A 14 -29.72 25.59 -15.20
CA PRO A 14 -29.68 26.97 -15.68
C PRO A 14 -28.36 27.71 -15.35
N PRO A 15 -28.11 28.90 -15.94
CA PRO A 15 -26.77 29.49 -16.08
C PRO A 15 -26.51 30.76 -15.23
N ALA A 16 -25.25 31.21 -15.31
CA ALA A 16 -24.79 32.61 -15.35
C ALA A 16 -24.34 33.34 -14.06
N GLN A 17 -23.45 34.32 -14.32
CA GLN A 17 -22.77 35.31 -13.45
C GLN A 17 -21.47 34.79 -12.81
N GLY A 18 -20.25 35.21 -13.17
CA GLY A 18 -19.80 36.44 -13.82
C GLY A 18 -19.27 37.42 -12.78
N SER A 19 -18.02 37.27 -12.32
CA SER A 19 -17.27 38.38 -11.73
C SER A 19 -15.77 38.21 -12.00
N SER A 20 -15.20 39.25 -12.59
CA SER A 20 -13.78 39.40 -12.88
C SER A 20 -13.11 40.08 -11.68
N VAL A 21 -11.96 39.58 -11.22
CA VAL A 21 -11.02 40.39 -10.43
C VAL A 21 -9.62 40.28 -10.99
N GLN A 22 -9.12 41.46 -11.24
CA GLN A 22 -7.84 41.91 -11.78
C GLN A 22 -6.63 41.46 -10.93
N SER A 23 -5.60 40.99 -11.65
CA SER A 23 -4.17 41.31 -11.51
C SER A 23 -3.54 41.42 -10.11
N ARG A 24 -2.49 40.62 -9.88
CA ARG A 24 -1.22 41.14 -9.33
C ARG A 24 -0.01 40.39 -9.90
N SER A 25 0.88 41.21 -10.44
CA SER A 25 2.18 40.92 -11.02
C SER A 25 3.25 40.90 -9.93
N ALA A 26 4.16 39.92 -9.99
CA ALA A 26 5.50 39.93 -9.39
C ALA A 26 6.38 39.14 -10.39
N ARG A 27 7.11 39.78 -11.31
CA ARG A 27 8.37 40.53 -11.16
C ARG A 27 9.44 39.73 -10.41
N GLY A 28 10.31 39.10 -11.20
CA GLY A 28 11.57 38.50 -10.81
C GLY A 28 12.56 38.69 -11.96
N ASP A 29 13.10 39.91 -12.05
CA ASP A 29 14.19 40.31 -12.94
C ASP A 29 15.54 39.90 -12.32
N ALA A 30 16.38 39.21 -13.08
CA ALA A 30 17.84 39.19 -12.95
C ALA A 30 18.41 38.75 -14.32
N ALA A 31 18.83 39.66 -15.21
CA ALA A 31 20.17 40.27 -15.25
C ALA A 31 21.27 39.21 -15.03
N GLY A 32 22.11 38.84 -15.99
CA GLY A 32 22.86 39.69 -16.90
C GLY A 32 24.34 39.57 -16.53
N ASN A 33 25.12 38.82 -17.33
CA ASN A 33 26.55 39.07 -17.58
C ASN A 33 27.05 37.99 -18.56
N ASP A 34 27.32 38.29 -19.82
CA ASP A 34 28.49 39.01 -20.36
C ASP A 34 29.85 38.31 -20.16
N GLN A 35 30.42 37.96 -21.31
CA GLN A 35 31.83 37.76 -21.65
C GLN A 35 32.70 36.84 -20.79
N ARG A 36 33.17 35.76 -21.41
CA ARG A 36 34.60 35.37 -21.39
C ARG A 36 34.95 34.49 -22.59
N LYS A 37 35.55 35.15 -23.59
CA LYS A 37 36.50 34.57 -24.55
C LYS A 37 37.66 33.94 -23.79
N LEU A 38 37.91 32.64 -23.94
CA LEU A 38 39.23 32.05 -23.72
C LEU A 38 39.44 30.87 -24.68
N SER A 39 40.16 31.16 -25.76
CA SER A 39 40.90 30.20 -26.58
C SER A 39 42.28 29.94 -25.95
N PRO A 40 42.80 28.71 -25.92
CA PRO A 40 44.23 28.48 -25.85
C PRO A 40 44.76 27.92 -27.17
N LYS A 41 45.54 28.78 -27.85
CA LYS A 41 46.81 28.50 -28.53
C LYS A 41 47.04 27.11 -29.13
N GLN A 42 47.04 27.07 -30.46
CA GLN A 42 47.96 26.24 -31.24
C GLN A 42 49.43 26.61 -30.94
N PRO A 43 50.35 25.64 -30.91
CA PRO A 43 51.72 25.85 -31.32
C PRO A 43 51.93 25.26 -32.73
N SER A 44 52.47 26.11 -33.59
CA SER A 44 52.91 25.84 -34.95
C SER A 44 54.20 25.02 -35.00
N LYS A 45 54.33 24.25 -36.10
CA LYS A 45 55.58 23.92 -36.82
C LYS A 45 56.70 23.22 -36.05
N GLN A 46 56.86 21.92 -36.34
CA GLN A 46 58.18 21.41 -36.73
C GLN A 46 58.01 20.15 -37.61
N ARG A 47 58.32 20.29 -38.90
CA ARG A 47 58.72 19.16 -39.78
C ARG A 47 60.18 18.88 -39.45
N THR A 48 60.53 17.61 -39.23
CA THR A 48 61.72 16.93 -39.80
C THR A 48 61.87 15.55 -39.17
N ASN A 49 62.22 14.58 -40.02
CA ASN A 49 63.05 13.40 -39.75
C ASN A 49 62.50 12.38 -38.73
N ALA A 50 62.07 11.22 -39.21
CA ALA A 50 62.92 10.06 -39.50
C ALA A 50 63.44 9.39 -38.23
N GLY A 51 62.95 8.17 -38.00
CA GLY A 51 63.62 7.12 -37.25
C GLY A 51 64.07 7.46 -35.84
N SER A 52 63.27 7.09 -34.84
CA SER A 52 63.87 6.42 -33.69
C SER A 52 62.82 5.62 -32.94
N ARG A 53 63.08 4.32 -32.87
CA ARG A 53 62.45 3.38 -31.97
C ARG A 53 62.86 3.77 -30.55
N HIS A 54 61.92 4.24 -29.74
CA HIS A 54 62.04 4.13 -28.29
C HIS A 54 60.88 3.30 -27.78
N ALA A 55 61.09 1.99 -27.83
CA ALA A 55 60.51 1.09 -26.84
C ALA A 55 61.00 1.57 -25.47
N THR A 56 60.07 2.07 -24.66
CA THR A 56 60.34 2.42 -23.28
C THR A 56 60.72 1.15 -22.54
N VAL A 57 62.04 1.07 -22.31
CA VAL A 57 62.78 0.38 -21.28
C VAL A 57 61.91 -0.26 -20.22
N ALA A 58 62.12 -1.58 -20.10
CA ALA A 58 61.73 -2.45 -19.01
C ALA A 58 61.81 -1.73 -17.66
N GLU A 59 60.64 -1.41 -17.10
CA GLU A 59 60.51 -1.39 -15.66
C GLU A 59 60.53 -2.83 -15.17
N ALA A 60 61.35 -3.06 -14.15
CA ALA A 60 61.58 -4.26 -13.35
C ALA A 60 60.37 -5.19 -13.23
N PRO A 61 60.53 -6.51 -12.97
CA PRO A 61 59.43 -7.47 -12.94
C PRO A 61 58.40 -7.03 -11.90
N LYS A 62 57.43 -6.23 -12.35
CA LYS A 62 56.22 -5.94 -11.63
C LYS A 62 55.56 -7.29 -11.50
N ASN A 63 55.49 -7.71 -10.24
CA ASN A 63 54.88 -8.93 -9.75
C ASN A 63 53.74 -9.32 -10.72
N GLU A 64 53.69 -10.54 -11.26
CA GLU A 64 52.71 -10.91 -12.32
C GLU A 64 51.28 -10.46 -11.98
N VAL A 65 50.97 -10.44 -10.67
CA VAL A 65 49.78 -9.85 -10.06
C VAL A 65 49.51 -8.39 -10.48
N GLU A 66 50.50 -7.49 -10.46
CA GLU A 66 50.39 -6.10 -10.92
C GLU A 66 50.07 -6.01 -12.41
N LEU A 67 50.65 -6.87 -13.24
CA LEU A 67 50.38 -6.89 -14.69
C LEU A 67 48.95 -7.38 -14.97
N TYR A 68 48.50 -8.43 -14.25
CA TYR A 68 47.10 -8.85 -14.30
C TYR A 68 46.14 -7.78 -13.76
N MET A 69 46.49 -7.08 -12.68
CA MET A 69 45.71 -5.94 -12.17
C MET A 69 45.62 -4.81 -13.20
N GLN A 70 46.73 -4.45 -13.85
CA GLN A 70 46.75 -3.45 -14.92
C GLN A 70 45.86 -3.88 -16.10
N ARG A 71 45.91 -5.15 -16.50
CA ARG A 71 45.07 -5.67 -17.58
C ARG A 71 43.59 -5.70 -17.21
N ILE A 72 43.25 -6.04 -15.98
CA ILE A 72 41.88 -5.96 -15.44
C ILE A 72 41.39 -4.51 -15.44
N ASN A 73 42.26 -3.55 -15.09
CA ASN A 73 41.95 -2.12 -15.15
C ASN A 73 41.75 -1.60 -16.58
N GLU A 74 42.53 -2.06 -17.56
CA GLU A 74 42.31 -1.73 -18.98
C GLU A 74 40.98 -2.30 -19.50
N ILE A 75 40.67 -3.57 -19.19
CA ILE A 75 39.42 -4.21 -19.60
C ILE A 75 38.22 -3.53 -18.94
N SER A 76 38.33 -3.13 -17.66
CA SER A 76 37.27 -2.39 -16.98
C SER A 76 37.11 -0.96 -17.53
N ALA A 77 38.20 -0.29 -17.94
CA ALA A 77 38.16 0.99 -18.64
C ALA A 77 37.50 0.88 -20.03
N GLN A 78 37.79 -0.17 -20.79
CA GLN A 78 37.13 -0.42 -22.09
C GLN A 78 35.64 -0.74 -21.91
N ARG A 79 35.28 -1.57 -20.93
CA ARG A 79 33.88 -1.88 -20.61
C ARG A 79 33.11 -0.61 -20.20
N THR A 80 33.67 0.23 -19.34
CA THR A 80 33.03 1.49 -18.94
C THR A 80 32.88 2.47 -20.11
N LYS A 81 33.84 2.50 -21.05
CA LYS A 81 33.72 3.28 -22.30
C LYS A 81 32.56 2.78 -23.18
N VAL A 82 32.48 1.47 -23.44
CA VAL A 82 31.40 0.88 -24.26
C VAL A 82 30.02 1.08 -23.60
N VAL A 83 29.92 0.91 -22.28
CA VAL A 83 28.67 1.18 -21.53
C VAL A 83 28.27 2.65 -21.64
N ARG A 84 29.22 3.59 -21.54
CA ARG A 84 28.95 5.02 -21.71
C ARG A 84 28.47 5.36 -23.12
N GLU A 85 29.10 4.79 -24.16
CA GLU A 85 28.67 4.95 -25.55
C GLU A 85 27.26 4.38 -25.78
N TYR A 86 26.94 3.22 -25.20
CA TYR A 86 25.61 2.61 -25.30
C TYR A 86 24.55 3.42 -24.56
N GLN A 87 24.85 3.91 -23.35
CA GLN A 87 23.96 4.81 -22.60
C GLN A 87 23.71 6.13 -23.36
N GLN A 88 24.75 6.69 -24.00
CA GLN A 88 24.61 7.88 -24.83
C GLN A 88 23.72 7.61 -26.06
N LYS A 89 23.89 6.45 -26.72
CA LYS A 89 23.00 6.02 -27.83
C LYS A 89 21.56 5.83 -27.37
N ILE A 90 21.32 5.19 -26.22
CA ILE A 90 19.97 5.04 -25.64
C ILE A 90 19.35 6.40 -25.33
N ALA A 91 20.11 7.32 -24.71
CA ALA A 91 19.63 8.66 -24.40
C ALA A 91 19.27 9.45 -25.68
N SER A 92 20.12 9.38 -26.71
CA SER A 92 19.87 9.96 -28.04
C SER A 92 18.62 9.37 -28.69
N ASN A 93 18.45 8.04 -28.67
CA ASN A 93 17.27 7.37 -29.24
C ASN A 93 16.00 7.74 -28.47
N ARG A 94 16.05 7.80 -27.13
CA ARG A 94 14.91 8.26 -26.30
C ARG A 94 14.54 9.71 -26.58
N ALA A 95 15.51 10.59 -26.81
CA ALA A 95 15.26 11.97 -27.21
C ALA A 95 14.61 12.03 -28.61
N GLN A 96 15.10 11.24 -29.57
CA GLN A 96 14.52 11.15 -30.91
C GLN A 96 13.08 10.62 -30.88
N VAL A 97 12.80 9.56 -30.10
CA VAL A 97 11.44 9.02 -29.94
C VAL A 97 10.50 10.05 -29.31
N ARG A 98 10.95 10.81 -28.30
CA ARG A 98 10.16 11.91 -27.72
C ARG A 98 9.85 12.99 -28.76
N MET A 99 10.84 13.42 -29.53
CA MET A 99 10.60 14.39 -30.61
C MET A 99 9.59 13.87 -31.65
N MET A 100 9.67 12.59 -32.04
CA MET A 100 8.70 11.99 -32.95
C MET A 100 7.31 11.86 -32.33
N HIS A 101 7.21 11.57 -31.03
CA HIS A 101 5.94 11.50 -30.32
C HIS A 101 5.30 12.89 -30.23
N ASP A 102 6.05 13.92 -29.84
CA ASP A 102 5.57 15.30 -29.77
C ASP A 102 5.10 15.80 -31.14
N GLU A 103 5.83 15.44 -32.21
CA GLU A 103 5.41 15.71 -33.59
C GLU A 103 4.14 14.95 -33.97
N ASN A 104 4.02 13.66 -33.62
CA ASN A 104 2.80 12.89 -33.88
C ASN A 104 1.60 13.45 -33.11
N THR A 105 1.79 13.85 -31.85
CA THR A 105 0.76 14.51 -31.03
C THR A 105 0.36 15.85 -31.63
N HIS A 106 1.32 16.66 -32.11
CA HIS A 106 1.03 17.91 -32.80
C HIS A 106 0.25 17.68 -34.11
N LEU A 107 0.66 16.72 -34.93
CA LEU A 107 -0.05 16.36 -36.17
C LEU A 107 -1.46 15.81 -35.89
N ARG A 108 -1.63 15.02 -34.83
CA ARG A 108 -2.96 14.55 -34.39
C ARG A 108 -3.82 15.68 -33.87
N SER A 109 -3.25 16.65 -33.14
CA SER A 109 -3.96 17.85 -32.68
C SER A 109 -4.46 18.70 -33.84
N ILE A 110 -3.62 18.91 -34.86
CA ILE A 110 -4.00 19.57 -36.12
C ILE A 110 -5.14 18.80 -36.80
N ARG A 111 -5.00 17.48 -36.96
CA ARG A 111 -6.03 16.63 -37.58
C ARG A 111 -7.35 16.65 -36.80
N ALA A 112 -7.32 16.65 -35.47
CA ALA A 112 -8.50 16.65 -34.61
C ALA A 112 -9.22 18.00 -34.57
N CYS A 113 -8.48 19.12 -34.67
CA CYS A 113 -9.09 20.44 -34.59
C CYS A 113 -9.89 20.83 -35.85
N GLY A 114 -9.79 20.09 -36.97
CA GLY A 114 -10.46 20.44 -38.23
C GLY A 114 -10.12 21.84 -38.77
N LYS A 115 -9.18 22.54 -38.12
CA LYS A 115 -8.72 23.87 -38.51
C LYS A 115 -7.65 23.67 -39.57
N ASN A 116 -7.73 24.51 -40.60
CA ASN A 116 -6.70 24.58 -41.62
C ASN A 116 -5.34 24.76 -40.93
N VAL A 117 -4.36 23.95 -41.34
CA VAL A 117 -2.95 24.07 -40.94
C VAL A 117 -2.57 25.53 -41.09
N THR A 118 -2.14 26.17 -40.00
CA THR A 118 -1.74 27.58 -40.08
C THR A 118 -0.51 27.71 -40.97
N ASP A 119 -0.40 28.77 -41.78
CA ASP A 119 0.76 28.97 -42.68
C ASP A 119 2.11 28.86 -41.94
N ARG A 120 2.12 29.23 -40.65
CA ARG A 120 3.27 29.08 -39.76
C ARG A 120 3.64 27.63 -39.46
N GLU A 121 2.68 26.74 -39.25
CA GLU A 121 2.91 25.30 -39.08
C GLU A 121 3.42 24.68 -40.38
N LEU A 122 2.88 25.13 -41.51
CA LEU A 122 3.27 24.69 -42.84
C LEU A 122 4.72 25.10 -43.16
N GLU A 123 5.09 26.35 -42.87
CA GLU A 123 6.48 26.82 -42.94
C GLU A 123 7.43 26.01 -42.04
N LEU A 124 6.98 25.64 -40.84
CA LEU A 124 7.83 24.89 -39.89
C LEU A 124 8.06 23.45 -40.36
N LEU A 125 7.03 22.82 -40.92
CA LEU A 125 7.14 21.51 -41.59
C LEU A 125 8.05 21.58 -42.82
N ASP A 126 7.94 22.63 -43.63
CA ASP A 126 8.82 22.83 -44.79
C ASP A 126 10.28 23.02 -44.39
N ARG A 127 10.56 23.80 -43.32
CA ARG A 127 11.92 23.95 -42.79
C ARG A 127 12.48 22.61 -42.29
N ARG A 128 11.66 21.79 -41.62
CA ARG A 128 12.06 20.44 -41.17
C ARG A 128 12.32 19.51 -42.36
N LYS A 129 11.43 19.50 -43.36
CA LYS A 129 11.59 18.76 -44.61
C LYS A 129 12.89 19.14 -45.33
N TYR A 130 13.19 20.44 -45.43
CA TYR A 130 14.44 20.90 -46.02
C TYR A 130 15.68 20.47 -45.23
N ALA A 131 15.61 20.42 -43.90
CA ALA A 131 16.70 19.96 -43.06
C ALA A 131 16.95 18.45 -43.20
N THR A 132 15.89 17.64 -43.26
CA THR A 132 16.00 16.18 -43.47
C THR A 132 16.51 15.85 -44.87
N ILE A 133 16.05 16.55 -45.92
CA ILE A 133 16.57 16.41 -47.29
C ILE A 133 18.06 16.77 -47.36
N ARG A 134 18.49 17.87 -46.72
CA ARG A 134 19.93 18.23 -46.66
C ARG A 134 20.76 17.16 -45.97
N ARG A 135 20.26 16.60 -44.86
CA ARG A 135 20.93 15.48 -44.16
C ARG A 135 21.00 14.23 -45.04
N LEU A 136 19.90 13.90 -45.74
CA LEU A 136 19.84 12.77 -46.66
C LEU A 136 20.87 12.93 -47.78
N ASN A 137 20.90 14.09 -48.46
CA ASN A 137 21.86 14.36 -49.54
C ASN A 137 23.32 14.26 -49.06
N ARG A 138 23.61 14.71 -47.83
CA ARG A 138 24.95 14.56 -47.23
C ARG A 138 25.30 13.09 -46.99
N LEU A 139 24.37 12.30 -46.45
CA LEU A 139 24.57 10.86 -46.21
C LEU A 139 24.70 10.10 -47.53
N THR A 140 23.88 10.39 -48.53
CA THR A 140 23.97 9.81 -49.87
C THR A 140 25.31 10.10 -50.53
N HIS A 141 25.83 11.33 -50.40
CA HIS A 141 27.17 11.66 -50.87
C HIS A 141 28.27 10.90 -50.10
N GLN A 142 28.11 10.71 -48.78
CA GLN A 142 29.06 9.94 -47.99
C GLN A 142 29.08 8.47 -48.42
N VAL A 143 27.90 7.86 -48.62
CA VAL A 143 27.76 6.49 -49.14
C VAL A 143 28.38 6.36 -50.52
N ARG A 144 28.06 7.26 -51.46
CA ARG A 144 28.66 7.26 -52.81
C ARG A 144 30.19 7.38 -52.76
N LYS A 145 30.73 8.23 -51.88
CA LYS A 145 32.18 8.38 -51.70
C LYS A 145 32.83 7.09 -51.18
N ILE A 146 32.16 6.36 -50.28
CA ILE A 146 32.62 5.07 -49.76
C ILE A 146 32.55 4.02 -50.87
N GLU A 147 31.45 3.95 -51.62
CA GLU A 147 31.28 3.02 -52.75
C GLU A 147 32.31 3.25 -53.86
N GLU A 148 32.61 4.50 -54.21
CA GLU A 148 33.69 4.84 -55.14
C GLU A 148 35.07 4.46 -54.60
N GLY A 149 35.28 4.59 -53.29
CA GLY A 149 36.51 4.13 -52.63
C GLY A 149 36.67 2.62 -52.68
N ILE A 150 35.60 1.87 -52.43
CA ILE A 150 35.57 0.40 -52.54
C ILE A 150 35.86 -0.02 -53.98
N ARG A 151 35.20 0.62 -54.96
CA ARG A 151 35.39 0.32 -56.38
C ARG A 151 36.82 0.54 -56.85
N ARG A 152 37.45 1.67 -56.46
CA ARG A 152 38.86 1.94 -56.77
C ARG A 152 39.80 0.91 -56.15
N ASN A 153 39.59 0.55 -54.88
CA ASN A 153 40.38 -0.49 -54.23
C ASN A 153 40.21 -1.87 -54.90
N GLU A 154 39.02 -2.17 -55.41
CA GLU A 154 38.73 -3.44 -56.09
C GLU A 154 39.35 -3.48 -57.50
N GLU A 155 39.33 -2.36 -58.23
CA GLU A 155 40.05 -2.18 -59.49
C GLU A 155 41.57 -2.34 -59.30
N GLU A 156 42.17 -1.73 -58.27
CA GLU A 156 43.59 -1.91 -57.92
C GLU A 156 43.95 -3.36 -57.58
N ARG A 157 43.06 -4.09 -56.89
CA ARG A 157 43.26 -5.53 -56.64
C ARG A 157 43.26 -6.33 -57.93
N VAL A 158 42.35 -6.03 -58.86
CA VAL A 158 42.28 -6.71 -60.16
C VAL A 158 43.49 -6.40 -61.06
N THR A 159 43.99 -5.17 -61.06
CA THR A 159 45.23 -4.82 -61.80
C THR A 159 46.44 -5.52 -61.22
N ASN A 160 46.59 -5.54 -59.88
CA ASN A 160 47.68 -6.26 -59.23
C ASN A 160 47.64 -7.77 -59.51
N GLU A 161 46.45 -8.38 -59.54
CA GLU A 161 46.29 -9.79 -59.93
C GLU A 161 46.64 -10.05 -61.40
N ARG A 162 46.37 -9.10 -62.31
CA ARG A 162 46.78 -9.19 -63.73
C ARG A 162 48.29 -9.04 -63.90
N GLU A 163 48.92 -8.09 -63.24
CA GLU A 163 50.38 -7.89 -63.30
C GLU A 163 51.13 -9.13 -62.79
N LEU A 164 50.65 -9.74 -61.71
CA LEU A 164 51.20 -11.00 -61.19
C LEU A 164 50.98 -12.18 -62.18
N SER A 165 49.86 -12.17 -62.92
CA SER A 165 49.55 -13.21 -63.91
C SER A 165 50.35 -13.06 -65.22
N GLU A 166 50.74 -11.84 -65.59
CA GLU A 166 51.59 -11.60 -66.77
C GLU A 166 53.07 -11.88 -66.48
N ALA A 167 53.56 -11.54 -65.27
CA ALA A 167 54.92 -11.89 -64.85
C ALA A 167 55.19 -13.41 -64.83
N ALA A 168 54.16 -14.23 -64.66
CA ALA A 168 54.28 -15.69 -64.65
C ALA A 168 54.42 -16.33 -66.04
N LYS A 169 54.24 -15.59 -67.15
CA LYS A 169 54.17 -16.17 -68.51
C LYS A 169 55.52 -16.29 -69.25
N ASP A 170 56.60 -15.66 -68.79
CA ASP A 170 57.87 -15.55 -69.55
C ASP A 170 58.99 -16.54 -69.15
N GLY A 171 58.71 -17.58 -68.35
CA GLY A 171 59.72 -18.56 -67.90
C GLY A 171 59.67 -19.91 -68.62
N ALA A 172 60.25 -20.01 -69.82
CA ALA A 172 60.34 -21.25 -70.59
C ALA A 172 61.50 -22.17 -70.15
N VAL A 173 61.24 -23.27 -69.42
CA VAL A 173 62.11 -24.45 -69.39
C VAL A 173 61.27 -25.73 -69.46
N SER A 174 61.44 -26.43 -70.58
CA SER A 174 60.77 -27.65 -71.02
C SER A 174 61.32 -28.87 -70.27
N GLY A 175 60.44 -29.73 -69.74
CA GLY A 175 60.78 -30.90 -68.90
C GLY A 175 60.26 -30.76 -67.46
N SER A 176 60.58 -29.64 -66.81
CA SER A 176 60.10 -29.29 -65.46
C SER A 176 58.63 -28.85 -65.42
N LYS A 177 58.01 -28.62 -66.59
CA LYS A 177 56.64 -28.09 -66.70
C LYS A 177 55.57 -29.02 -66.10
N SER A 178 55.69 -30.34 -66.22
CA SER A 178 54.66 -31.24 -65.65
C SER A 178 54.71 -31.26 -64.12
N VAL A 179 55.90 -31.27 -63.54
CA VAL A 179 56.13 -31.17 -62.09
C VAL A 179 55.72 -29.79 -61.60
N ALA A 180 56.11 -28.71 -62.29
CA ALA A 180 55.72 -27.35 -61.96
C ALA A 180 54.19 -27.16 -62.04
N LEU A 181 53.51 -27.70 -63.05
CA LEU A 181 52.04 -27.68 -63.13
C LEU A 181 51.39 -28.49 -62.01
N ARG A 182 51.99 -29.61 -61.59
CA ARG A 182 51.51 -30.38 -60.44
C ARG A 182 51.70 -29.62 -59.14
N ILE A 183 52.88 -29.03 -58.91
CA ILE A 183 53.17 -28.17 -57.76
C ILE A 183 52.18 -27.00 -57.75
N HIS A 184 52.00 -26.31 -58.88
CA HIS A 184 51.06 -25.20 -59.01
C HIS A 184 49.60 -25.62 -58.75
N ARG A 185 49.18 -26.81 -59.19
CA ARG A 185 47.84 -27.36 -58.86
C ARG A 185 47.70 -27.66 -57.36
N LEU A 186 48.74 -28.20 -56.74
CA LEU A 186 48.76 -28.49 -55.30
C LEU A 186 48.80 -27.20 -54.47
N GLU A 187 49.56 -26.19 -54.88
CA GLU A 187 49.60 -24.85 -54.29
C GLU A 187 48.23 -24.19 -54.40
N LYS A 188 47.62 -24.19 -55.59
CA LYS A 188 46.26 -23.66 -55.78
C LYS A 188 45.22 -24.40 -54.92
N PHE A 189 45.34 -25.73 -54.80
CA PHE A 189 44.46 -26.51 -53.94
C PHE A 189 44.69 -26.22 -52.44
N LEU A 190 45.94 -26.02 -52.03
CA LEU A 190 46.31 -25.63 -50.67
C LEU A 190 45.76 -24.24 -50.34
N ASP A 191 45.92 -23.27 -51.25
CA ASP A 191 45.38 -21.92 -51.10
C ASP A 191 43.84 -21.92 -51.03
N GLN A 192 43.17 -22.74 -51.85
CA GLN A 192 41.73 -22.95 -51.75
C GLN A 192 41.34 -23.52 -50.39
N THR A 193 42.06 -24.54 -49.90
CA THR A 193 41.81 -25.18 -48.61
C THR A 193 42.04 -24.22 -47.44
N LEU A 194 43.13 -23.44 -47.47
CA LEU A 194 43.42 -22.40 -46.49
C LEU A 194 42.38 -21.25 -46.55
N GLY A 195 41.92 -20.90 -47.75
CA GLY A 195 40.81 -19.97 -47.97
C GLY A 195 39.52 -20.45 -47.30
N HIS A 196 39.15 -21.72 -47.51
CA HIS A 196 38.02 -22.37 -46.85
C HIS A 196 38.21 -22.45 -45.33
N GLN A 197 39.40 -22.80 -44.83
CA GLN A 197 39.69 -22.82 -43.39
C GLN A 197 39.52 -21.44 -42.76
N ARG A 198 40.03 -20.38 -43.40
CA ARG A 198 39.84 -18.98 -42.95
C ARG A 198 38.39 -18.54 -43.01
N PHE A 199 37.61 -19.04 -43.96
CA PHE A 199 36.18 -18.78 -44.06
C PHE A 199 35.40 -19.47 -42.93
N VAL A 200 35.68 -20.75 -42.66
CA VAL A 200 35.10 -21.51 -41.55
C VAL A 200 35.49 -20.90 -40.19
N ALA A 201 36.74 -20.45 -40.02
CA ALA A 201 37.18 -19.75 -38.82
C ALA A 201 36.36 -18.47 -38.58
N ARG A 202 36.16 -17.64 -39.62
CA ARG A 202 35.30 -16.45 -39.53
C ARG A 202 33.84 -16.76 -39.19
N ILE A 203 33.29 -17.84 -39.76
CA ILE A 203 31.94 -18.31 -39.40
C ILE A 203 31.88 -18.74 -37.93
N ASN A 204 32.88 -19.49 -37.45
CA ASN A 204 32.95 -19.93 -36.06
C ASN A 204 33.09 -18.75 -35.09
N ASP A 205 33.87 -17.74 -35.44
CA ASP A 205 33.99 -16.51 -34.64
C ASP A 205 32.65 -15.76 -34.60
N GLY A 206 31.93 -15.66 -35.72
CA GLY A 206 30.58 -15.09 -35.77
C GLY A 206 29.57 -15.85 -34.90
N TYR A 207 29.59 -17.20 -34.91
CA TYR A 207 28.75 -17.99 -34.00
C TYR A 207 29.14 -17.81 -32.52
N ARG A 208 30.42 -17.65 -32.22
CA ARG A 208 30.89 -17.36 -30.84
C ARG A 208 30.43 -16.00 -30.36
N GLU A 209 30.44 -14.98 -31.21
CA GLU A 209 29.90 -13.65 -30.89
C GLU A 209 28.39 -13.72 -30.69
N LEU A 210 27.65 -14.38 -31.58
CA LEU A 210 26.20 -14.57 -31.44
C LEU A 210 25.83 -15.33 -30.15
N LEU A 211 26.60 -16.35 -29.76
CA LEU A 211 26.40 -17.05 -28.49
C LEU A 211 26.63 -16.15 -27.28
N LYS A 212 27.63 -15.25 -27.33
CA LYS A 212 27.85 -14.28 -26.26
C LYS A 212 26.69 -13.30 -26.16
N GLU A 213 26.21 -12.76 -27.28
CA GLU A 213 25.04 -11.89 -27.32
C GLU A 213 23.79 -12.59 -26.78
N LEU A 214 23.55 -13.86 -27.15
CA LEU A 214 22.41 -14.63 -26.65
C LEU A 214 22.46 -14.86 -25.13
N VAL A 215 23.66 -15.06 -24.58
CA VAL A 215 23.89 -15.21 -23.13
C VAL A 215 23.72 -13.88 -22.40
N GLU A 216 24.21 -12.77 -22.94
CA GLU A 216 23.98 -11.44 -22.35
C GLU A 216 22.48 -11.08 -22.37
N ASP A 217 21.80 -11.42 -23.45
CA ASP A 217 20.35 -11.27 -23.59
C ASP A 217 19.57 -12.16 -22.61
N SER A 218 20.01 -13.41 -22.37
CA SER A 218 19.36 -14.30 -21.40
C SER A 218 19.52 -13.76 -19.98
N ILE A 219 20.73 -13.32 -19.61
CA ILE A 219 20.98 -12.64 -18.31
C ILE A 219 20.09 -11.39 -18.18
N GLY A 220 19.95 -10.61 -19.27
CA GLY A 220 19.08 -9.43 -19.29
C GLY A 220 17.59 -9.76 -19.16
N ARG A 221 17.11 -10.88 -19.75
CA ARG A 221 15.75 -11.39 -19.57
C ARG A 221 15.54 -11.84 -18.12
N ASP A 222 16.47 -12.62 -17.55
CA ASP A 222 16.39 -13.11 -16.17
C ASP A 222 16.39 -11.98 -15.14
N ALA A 223 17.14 -10.91 -15.38
CA ALA A 223 17.11 -9.71 -14.55
C ALA A 223 15.75 -8.99 -14.59
N ARG A 224 15.11 -8.93 -15.77
CA ARG A 224 13.75 -8.36 -15.92
C ARG A 224 12.70 -9.25 -15.26
N THR A 225 12.80 -10.56 -15.41
CA THR A 225 11.90 -11.52 -14.75
C THR A 225 11.99 -11.37 -13.23
N ARG A 226 13.21 -11.34 -12.66
CA ARG A 226 13.41 -11.10 -11.22
C ARG A 226 12.87 -9.75 -10.74
N ALA A 227 13.00 -8.69 -11.53
CA ALA A 227 12.42 -7.39 -11.18
C ALA A 227 10.87 -7.44 -11.19
N LEU A 228 10.27 -8.14 -12.15
CA LEU A 228 8.82 -8.33 -12.20
C LEU A 228 8.31 -9.18 -11.03
N GLU A 229 9.02 -10.25 -10.66
CA GLU A 229 8.71 -11.06 -9.47
C GLU A 229 8.73 -10.20 -8.19
N GLN A 230 9.76 -9.39 -7.98
CA GLN A 230 9.82 -8.46 -6.85
C GLN A 230 8.66 -7.46 -6.84
N HIS A 231 8.26 -6.94 -8.00
CA HIS A 231 7.10 -6.06 -8.10
C HIS A 231 5.78 -6.77 -7.79
N LEU A 232 5.63 -8.03 -8.20
CA LEU A 232 4.47 -8.86 -7.85
C LEU A 232 4.41 -9.12 -6.35
N ASP A 233 5.54 -9.41 -5.70
CA ASP A 233 5.62 -9.61 -4.25
C ASP A 233 5.22 -8.36 -3.47
N ILE A 234 5.70 -7.18 -3.89
CA ILE A 234 5.29 -5.90 -3.28
C ILE A 234 3.78 -5.69 -3.44
N ARG A 235 3.21 -5.94 -4.62
CA ARG A 235 1.77 -5.84 -4.83
C ARG A 235 1.00 -6.84 -3.99
N HIS A 236 1.45 -8.09 -3.85
CA HIS A 236 0.81 -9.07 -2.97
C HIS A 236 0.79 -8.59 -1.52
N GLN A 237 1.88 -7.98 -1.04
CA GLN A 237 1.93 -7.38 0.30
C GLN A 237 0.97 -6.20 0.45
N GLU A 238 0.87 -5.33 -0.56
CA GLU A 238 -0.08 -4.22 -0.58
C GLU A 238 -1.54 -4.69 -0.58
N TYR A 239 -1.87 -5.71 -1.39
CA TYR A 239 -3.19 -6.34 -1.40
C TYR A 239 -3.52 -6.98 -0.04
N ALA A 240 -2.57 -7.69 0.58
CA ALA A 240 -2.76 -8.25 1.92
C ALA A 240 -3.04 -7.15 2.96
N ARG A 241 -2.30 -6.04 2.93
CA ARG A 241 -2.55 -4.87 3.80
C ARG A 241 -3.93 -4.26 3.55
N LEU A 242 -4.34 -4.11 2.29
CA LEU A 242 -5.66 -3.58 1.93
C LEU A 242 -6.78 -4.49 2.44
N VAL A 243 -6.61 -5.81 2.35
CA VAL A 243 -7.56 -6.79 2.89
C VAL A 243 -7.65 -6.67 4.41
N THR A 244 -6.54 -6.53 5.13
CA THR A 244 -6.55 -6.29 6.59
C THR A 244 -7.29 -4.99 6.94
N LEU A 245 -7.04 -3.89 6.20
CA LEU A 245 -7.74 -2.62 6.41
C LEU A 245 -9.25 -2.74 6.16
N TYR A 246 -9.66 -3.50 5.13
CA TYR A 246 -11.07 -3.78 4.85
C TYR A 246 -11.74 -4.57 5.97
N HIS A 247 -11.10 -5.62 6.49
CA HIS A 247 -11.62 -6.37 7.63
C HIS A 247 -11.72 -5.50 8.89
N ASN A 248 -10.72 -4.66 9.16
CA ASN A 248 -10.74 -3.71 10.27
C ASN A 248 -11.88 -2.69 10.13
N ALA A 249 -12.07 -2.11 8.94
CA ALA A 249 -13.16 -1.18 8.65
C ALA A 249 -14.54 -1.85 8.82
N THR A 250 -14.67 -3.10 8.37
CA THR A 250 -15.91 -3.88 8.51
C THR A 250 -16.20 -4.19 9.99
N SER A 251 -15.20 -4.63 10.75
CA SER A 251 -15.33 -4.86 12.20
C SER A 251 -15.68 -3.58 12.96
N GLN A 252 -15.08 -2.44 12.61
CA GLN A 252 -15.41 -1.14 13.17
C GLN A 252 -16.86 -0.73 12.84
N TYR A 253 -17.31 -0.93 11.60
CA TYR A 253 -18.69 -0.68 11.21
C TYR A 253 -19.68 -1.53 12.01
N GLU A 254 -19.40 -2.82 12.18
CA GLU A 254 -20.21 -3.72 13.00
C GLU A 254 -20.21 -3.32 14.48
N ASN A 255 -19.07 -2.89 15.03
CA ASN A 255 -18.98 -2.35 16.39
C ASN A 255 -19.88 -1.12 16.55
N VAL A 256 -19.76 -0.13 15.65
CA VAL A 256 -20.58 1.09 15.67
C VAL A 256 -22.07 0.74 15.52
N GLN A 257 -22.42 -0.23 14.68
CA GLN A 257 -23.80 -0.68 14.53
C GLN A 257 -24.34 -1.35 15.81
N ARG A 258 -23.50 -2.11 16.53
CA ARG A 258 -23.85 -2.68 17.84
C ARG A 258 -24.02 -1.59 18.90
N ASP A 259 -23.12 -0.62 18.93
CA ASP A 259 -23.19 0.52 19.87
C ASP A 259 -24.41 1.41 19.61
N LEU A 260 -24.78 1.61 18.34
CA LEU A 260 -26.00 2.32 17.99
C LEU A 260 -27.25 1.59 18.50
N LYS A 261 -27.31 0.26 18.34
CA LYS A 261 -28.43 -0.55 18.84
C LYS A 261 -28.49 -0.56 20.37
N SER A 262 -27.35 -0.67 21.05
CA SER A 262 -27.29 -0.62 22.51
C SER A 262 -27.71 0.76 23.03
N PHE A 263 -27.26 1.83 22.38
CA PHE A 263 -27.70 3.21 22.67
C PHE A 263 -29.20 3.38 22.47
N ASP A 264 -29.77 2.92 21.35
CA ASP A 264 -31.21 3.04 21.08
C ASP A 264 -32.04 2.31 22.14
N SER A 265 -31.63 1.09 22.53
CA SER A 265 -32.30 0.34 23.61
C SER A 265 -32.20 1.03 24.96
N SER A 266 -31.02 1.54 25.33
CA SER A 266 -30.82 2.31 26.57
C SER A 266 -31.64 3.61 26.56
N PHE A 267 -31.68 4.30 25.43
CA PHE A 267 -32.47 5.51 25.23
C PHE A 267 -33.98 5.23 25.36
N GLN A 268 -34.47 4.14 24.77
CA GLN A 268 -35.87 3.71 24.92
C GLN A 268 -36.21 3.35 26.38
N GLN A 269 -35.34 2.62 27.08
CA GLN A 269 -35.52 2.31 28.50
C GLN A 269 -35.56 3.58 29.36
N ALA A 270 -34.62 4.50 29.16
CA ALA A 270 -34.59 5.78 29.86
C ALA A 270 -35.84 6.61 29.58
N ARG A 271 -36.34 6.60 28.33
CA ARG A 271 -37.61 7.24 27.96
C ARG A 271 -38.79 6.60 28.66
N HIS A 272 -38.89 5.27 28.68
CA HIS A 272 -39.95 4.55 29.40
C HIS A 272 -39.94 4.84 30.91
N LEU A 273 -38.77 4.92 31.55
CA LEU A 273 -38.66 5.29 32.96
C LEU A 273 -39.12 6.74 33.21
N LYS A 274 -38.77 7.68 32.33
CA LYS A 274 -39.24 9.07 32.41
C LYS A 274 -40.75 9.16 32.21
N ASP A 275 -41.29 8.46 31.22
CA ASP A 275 -42.74 8.42 30.96
C ASP A 275 -43.51 7.79 32.13
N LYS A 276 -42.96 6.73 32.75
CA LYS A 276 -43.50 6.12 33.98
C LYS A 276 -43.46 7.10 35.16
N ALA A 277 -42.34 7.78 35.39
CA ALA A 277 -42.22 8.77 36.47
C ALA A 277 -43.17 9.97 36.28
N LEU A 278 -43.38 10.40 35.03
CA LEU A 278 -44.36 11.42 34.71
C LEU A 278 -45.81 10.94 34.93
N ALA A 279 -46.11 9.69 34.58
CA ALA A 279 -47.42 9.09 34.85
C ALA A 279 -47.70 8.98 36.35
N ASP A 280 -46.72 8.50 37.14
CA ASP A 280 -46.82 8.42 38.60
C ASP A 280 -47.00 9.81 39.23
N ARG A 281 -46.28 10.82 38.73
CA ARG A 281 -46.44 12.21 39.20
C ARG A 281 -47.81 12.78 38.86
N ARG A 282 -48.33 12.52 37.65
CA ARG A 282 -49.69 12.93 37.25
C ARG A 282 -50.73 12.28 38.15
N LEU A 283 -50.60 10.98 38.43
CA LEU A 283 -51.48 10.26 39.33
C LEU A 283 -51.47 10.87 40.74
N ARG A 284 -50.28 11.18 41.30
CA ARG A 284 -50.17 11.84 42.61
C ARG A 284 -50.85 13.22 42.64
N VAL A 285 -50.63 14.02 41.60
CA VAL A 285 -51.27 15.35 41.48
C VAL A 285 -52.79 15.20 41.37
N GLU A 286 -53.28 14.23 40.60
CA GLU A 286 -54.71 13.95 40.45
C GLU A 286 -55.34 13.45 41.76
N THR A 287 -54.66 12.58 42.51
CA THR A 287 -55.12 12.15 43.84
C THR A 287 -55.13 13.31 44.84
N ALA A 288 -54.12 14.19 44.81
CA ALA A 288 -54.08 15.37 45.66
C ALA A 288 -55.21 16.36 45.31
N LEU A 289 -55.47 16.58 44.01
CA LEU A 289 -56.58 17.43 43.55
C LEU A 289 -57.94 16.87 43.96
N ARG A 290 -58.15 15.56 43.89
CA ARG A 290 -59.39 14.93 44.40
C ARG A 290 -59.54 15.11 45.91
N GLN A 291 -58.45 14.97 46.67
CA GLN A 291 -58.45 15.19 48.11
C GLN A 291 -58.75 16.66 48.45
N THR A 292 -58.14 17.62 47.75
CA THR A 292 -58.44 19.05 47.97
C THR A 292 -59.87 19.39 47.59
N GLN A 293 -60.39 18.87 46.47
CA GLN A 293 -61.80 19.05 46.10
C GLN A 293 -62.75 18.47 47.16
N GLY A 294 -62.44 17.30 47.73
CA GLY A 294 -63.23 16.72 48.83
C GLY A 294 -63.18 17.55 50.11
N LEU A 295 -62.03 18.16 50.44
CA LEU A 295 -61.91 19.08 51.57
C LEU A 295 -62.65 20.40 51.32
N GLU A 296 -62.59 20.94 50.11
CA GLU A 296 -63.35 22.13 49.70
C GLU A 296 -64.86 21.89 49.80
N GLN A 297 -65.35 20.75 49.33
CA GLN A 297 -66.77 20.36 49.48
C GLN A 297 -67.17 20.28 50.95
N ARG A 298 -66.37 19.60 51.78
CA ARG A 298 -66.62 19.49 53.22
C ARG A 298 -66.58 20.84 53.93
N GLN A 299 -65.71 21.75 53.50
CA GLN A 299 -65.66 23.11 54.02
C GLN A 299 -66.93 23.89 53.66
N VAL A 300 -67.44 23.74 52.43
CA VAL A 300 -68.71 24.36 52.00
C VAL A 300 -69.88 23.78 52.80
N GLU A 301 -69.93 22.46 53.02
CA GLU A 301 -70.95 21.81 53.85
C GLU A 301 -70.91 22.31 55.30
N LEU A 302 -69.72 22.37 55.91
CA LEU A 302 -69.55 22.91 57.26
C LEU A 302 -69.93 24.39 57.35
N GLN A 303 -69.63 25.18 56.30
CA GLN A 303 -70.04 26.59 56.26
C GLN A 303 -71.56 26.71 56.18
N GLN A 304 -72.23 25.89 55.37
CA GLN A 304 -73.69 25.82 55.31
C GLN A 304 -74.29 25.41 56.66
N GLU A 305 -73.72 24.41 57.34
CA GLU A 305 -74.16 23.97 58.66
C GLU A 305 -73.98 25.08 59.72
N ILE A 306 -72.87 25.82 59.68
CA ILE A 306 -72.64 26.98 60.54
C ILE A 306 -73.67 28.08 60.24
N ASP A 307 -73.93 28.38 58.97
CA ASP A 307 -74.89 29.42 58.58
C ASP A 307 -76.32 29.02 59.00
N GLU A 308 -76.69 27.74 58.90
CA GLU A 308 -77.95 27.19 59.38
C GLU A 308 -78.06 27.20 60.92
N GLU A 309 -76.98 26.87 61.65
CA GLU A 309 -76.93 27.00 63.11
C GLU A 309 -77.00 28.47 63.55
N LEU A 310 -76.33 29.38 62.84
CA LEU A 310 -76.42 30.82 63.10
C LEU A 310 -77.83 31.33 62.86
N GLN A 311 -78.52 30.88 61.82
CA GLN A 311 -79.94 31.17 61.62
C GLN A 311 -80.79 30.62 62.76
N ARG A 312 -80.56 29.39 63.22
CA ARG A 312 -81.27 28.83 64.38
C ARG A 312 -81.00 29.58 65.68
N ILE A 313 -79.77 30.03 65.90
CA ILE A 313 -79.39 30.85 67.05
C ILE A 313 -80.03 32.24 66.93
N GLU A 314 -80.03 32.85 65.75
CA GLU A 314 -80.66 34.15 65.51
C GLU A 314 -82.18 34.06 65.71
N GLU A 315 -82.83 33.01 65.21
CA GLU A 315 -84.25 32.72 65.47
C GLU A 315 -84.52 32.52 66.97
N ALA A 316 -83.69 31.72 67.65
CA ALA A 316 -83.80 31.49 69.09
C ALA A 316 -83.49 32.77 69.89
N GLU A 317 -82.61 33.64 69.41
CA GLU A 317 -82.29 34.91 70.03
C GLU A 317 -83.39 35.94 69.79
N ILE A 318 -84.00 36.00 68.60
CA ILE A 318 -85.21 36.78 68.31
C ILE A 318 -86.36 36.29 69.20
N GLU A 319 -86.56 34.98 69.31
CA GLU A 319 -87.57 34.40 70.20
C GLU A 319 -87.28 34.74 71.66
N LYS A 320 -86.02 34.59 72.11
CA LYS A 320 -85.59 34.96 73.46
C LYS A 320 -85.73 36.44 73.70
N GLN A 321 -85.42 37.31 72.74
CA GLN A 321 -85.62 38.76 72.83
C GLN A 321 -87.10 39.11 72.87
N LEU A 322 -87.96 38.37 72.16
CA LEU A 322 -89.41 38.55 72.17
C LEU A 322 -90.03 38.06 73.49
N VAL A 323 -89.55 36.94 74.03
CA VAL A 323 -89.87 36.44 75.38
C VAL A 323 -89.32 37.38 76.45
N LEU A 324 -88.11 37.91 76.28
CA LEU A 324 -87.53 38.90 77.17
C LEU A 324 -88.23 40.24 77.05
N GLN A 325 -88.73 40.68 75.90
CA GLN A 325 -89.58 41.87 75.80
C GLN A 325 -90.92 41.64 76.49
N ARG A 326 -91.50 40.42 76.39
CA ARG A 326 -92.67 40.01 77.18
C ARG A 326 -92.37 40.00 78.67
N ARG A 327 -91.20 39.51 79.10
CA ARG A 327 -90.77 39.45 80.51
C ARG A 327 -90.24 40.79 81.05
N ARG A 328 -89.69 41.68 80.22
CA ARG A 328 -89.17 43.01 80.61
C ARG A 328 -90.27 44.02 80.90
N ARG A 329 -91.55 43.65 80.78
CA ARG A 329 -92.66 44.34 81.44
C ARG A 329 -92.80 44.01 82.94
N THR A 330 -91.95 43.13 83.48
CA THR A 330 -92.01 42.68 84.88
C THR A 330 -90.59 42.48 85.45
N ILE A 331 -90.09 43.53 86.12
CA ILE A 331 -89.10 43.51 87.22
C ILE A 331 -87.60 43.32 86.85
N LEU A 332 -86.78 44.16 87.52
CA LEU A 332 -85.35 44.51 87.36
C LEU A 332 -84.33 43.45 87.92
N PRO A 333 -83.02 43.60 87.62
CA PRO A 333 -81.91 42.61 87.73
C PRO A 333 -81.06 42.75 89.01
N PRO A 334 -80.02 41.90 89.24
CA PRO A 334 -78.64 42.35 88.97
C PRO A 334 -77.57 41.28 88.59
N ASP A 335 -76.49 41.76 87.98
CA ASP A 335 -75.03 41.51 88.14
C ASP A 335 -74.33 40.11 88.21
N ARG A 336 -73.11 40.15 87.62
CA ARG A 336 -71.82 39.48 87.95
C ARG A 336 -71.37 38.21 87.20
N ASN A 337 -70.47 38.47 86.23
CA ASN A 337 -69.18 37.84 85.91
C ASN A 337 -68.76 36.56 86.66
N SER A 338 -68.33 35.52 85.93
CA SER A 338 -67.03 34.82 86.11
C SER A 338 -66.83 33.62 85.14
N VAL A 339 -65.58 33.40 84.68
CA VAL A 339 -64.88 32.07 84.53
C VAL A 339 -65.28 31.22 83.30
N VAL A 340 -64.41 30.56 82.49
CA VAL A 340 -62.98 30.23 82.48
C VAL A 340 -62.57 29.62 81.11
N ALA A 341 -61.26 29.48 80.88
CA ALA A 341 -60.55 28.54 79.98
C ALA A 341 -60.14 29.00 78.57
N GLY A 342 -58.91 29.53 78.48
CA GLY A 342 -58.10 29.56 77.28
C GLY A 342 -56.75 28.89 77.56
N THR A 343 -56.68 27.61 77.19
CA THR A 343 -55.50 26.75 76.96
C THR A 343 -54.67 27.30 75.79
N SER A 344 -53.43 26.96 75.49
CA SER A 344 -52.26 26.30 76.11
C SER A 344 -51.10 26.54 75.12
N ASP A 345 -49.87 26.29 75.56
CA ASP A 345 -48.74 25.84 74.72
C ASP A 345 -47.98 26.86 73.86
N TYR A 346 -47.23 27.73 74.54
CA TYR A 346 -45.94 28.23 74.06
C TYR A 346 -44.84 27.66 74.96
N ASN A 347 -44.31 26.45 74.70
CA ASN A 347 -43.05 25.94 75.32
C ASN A 347 -42.58 24.54 74.80
N GLN A 348 -42.57 24.25 73.49
CA GLN A 348 -42.10 22.93 72.98
C GLN A 348 -40.88 22.96 72.02
N ARG A 349 -40.16 24.09 71.91
CA ARG A 349 -39.01 24.18 70.98
C ARG A 349 -37.64 23.97 71.61
N ALA A 350 -37.53 23.91 72.94
CA ALA A 350 -36.26 23.68 73.63
C ALA A 350 -36.05 22.22 74.07
N GLU A 351 -37.10 21.48 74.44
CA GLU A 351 -36.98 20.09 74.93
C GLU A 351 -36.80 19.03 73.82
N LEU A 352 -37.08 19.38 72.55
CA LEU A 352 -36.83 18.49 71.40
C LEU A 352 -35.34 18.44 71.02
N SER A 353 -34.57 19.51 71.27
CA SER A 353 -33.13 19.52 71.02
C SER A 353 -32.35 18.70 72.04
N ASP A 354 -32.75 18.70 73.32
CA ASP A 354 -32.09 17.91 74.36
C ASP A 354 -32.46 16.41 74.32
N ARG A 355 -33.64 16.05 73.79
CA ARG A 355 -34.00 14.64 73.52
C ARG A 355 -33.28 14.05 72.30
N ILE A 356 -32.94 14.87 71.31
CA ILE A 356 -32.13 14.45 70.15
C ILE A 356 -30.65 14.31 70.57
N ALA A 357 -30.13 15.21 71.41
CA ALA A 357 -28.76 15.14 71.92
C ALA A 357 -28.53 13.94 72.88
N ASN A 358 -29.50 13.60 73.74
CA ASN A 358 -29.39 12.45 74.65
C ASN A 358 -29.66 11.08 73.98
N ALA A 359 -30.38 11.04 72.85
CA ALA A 359 -30.55 9.81 72.05
C ALA A 359 -29.30 9.45 71.22
N LEU A 360 -28.43 10.42 70.93
CA LEU A 360 -27.18 10.25 70.17
C LEU A 360 -25.99 9.81 71.03
N LEU A 361 -26.07 9.95 72.36
CA LEU A 361 -24.98 9.60 73.29
C LEU A 361 -25.24 8.31 74.10
N ALA A 362 -26.48 7.83 74.17
CA ALA A 362 -26.82 6.56 74.82
C ALA A 362 -26.87 5.34 73.86
N SER A 363 -26.53 5.54 72.59
CA SER A 363 -26.61 4.51 71.55
C SER A 363 -25.29 3.74 71.36
N GLY A 364 -24.85 3.01 72.38
CA GLY A 364 -24.11 1.74 72.16
C GLY A 364 -25.06 0.65 71.62
N SER A 365 -25.91 1.05 70.68
CA SER A 365 -27.24 0.53 70.36
C SER A 365 -27.13 -0.60 69.35
N ALA A 366 -28.06 -1.56 69.39
CA ALA A 366 -28.20 -2.70 68.49
C ALA A 366 -27.94 -2.42 66.99
N LYS A 367 -28.07 -1.18 66.52
CA LYS A 367 -27.66 -0.77 65.16
C LYS A 367 -26.16 -0.86 64.91
N ASP A 368 -25.32 -0.58 65.89
CA ASP A 368 -23.86 -0.73 65.77
C ASP A 368 -23.48 -2.20 65.79
N GLU A 369 -24.16 -3.02 66.59
CA GLU A 369 -23.99 -4.47 66.56
C GLU A 369 -24.46 -5.08 65.23
N GLU A 370 -25.56 -4.60 64.67
CA GLU A 370 -26.04 -4.98 63.34
C GLU A 370 -25.08 -4.54 62.23
N ARG A 371 -24.49 -3.34 62.33
CA ARG A 371 -23.42 -2.88 61.45
C ARG A 371 -22.19 -3.77 61.55
N MET A 372 -21.76 -4.13 62.76
CA MET A 372 -20.63 -5.04 62.98
C MET A 372 -20.89 -6.43 62.38
N ARG A 373 -22.09 -7.00 62.57
CA ARG A 373 -22.48 -8.27 61.92
C ARG A 373 -22.55 -8.17 60.39
N ALA A 374 -22.99 -7.02 59.85
CA ALA A 374 -22.98 -6.78 58.42
C ALA A 374 -21.55 -6.71 57.85
N PHE A 375 -20.62 -6.06 58.57
CA PHE A 375 -19.20 -6.04 58.22
C PHE A 375 -18.59 -7.44 58.29
N GLU A 376 -18.83 -8.20 59.35
CA GLU A 376 -18.34 -9.58 59.49
C GLU A 376 -18.86 -10.48 58.35
N LYS A 377 -20.16 -10.39 58.03
CA LYS A 377 -20.75 -11.14 56.91
C LYS A 377 -20.15 -10.73 55.56
N SER A 378 -19.89 -9.44 55.36
CA SER A 378 -19.24 -8.94 54.14
C SER A 378 -17.79 -9.40 54.04
N PHE A 379 -17.07 -9.47 55.18
CA PHE A 379 -15.69 -9.92 55.27
C PHE A 379 -15.57 -11.42 54.95
N VAL A 380 -16.41 -12.27 55.54
CA VAL A 380 -16.46 -13.71 55.22
C VAL A 380 -16.83 -13.95 53.76
N LYS A 381 -17.75 -13.15 53.21
CA LYS A 381 -18.09 -13.21 51.78
C LYS A 381 -16.89 -12.84 50.91
N MET A 382 -16.14 -11.80 51.27
CA MET A 382 -14.96 -11.35 50.53
C MET A 382 -13.89 -12.44 50.51
N MET A 383 -13.54 -12.99 51.69
CA MET A 383 -12.59 -14.11 51.83
C MET A 383 -12.96 -15.32 50.96
N ARG A 384 -14.25 -15.69 50.91
CA ARG A 384 -14.73 -16.80 50.07
C ARG A 384 -14.66 -16.50 48.58
N VAL A 385 -14.95 -15.28 48.15
CA VAL A 385 -14.94 -14.89 46.72
C VAL A 385 -13.51 -14.76 46.20
N THR A 386 -12.58 -14.29 47.01
CA THR A 386 -11.16 -14.13 46.64
C THR A 386 -10.32 -15.38 46.93
N GLU A 387 -10.93 -16.45 47.45
CA GLU A 387 -10.26 -17.67 47.92
C GLU A 387 -9.04 -17.34 48.79
N ALA A 388 -9.18 -16.37 49.70
CA ALA A 388 -8.09 -15.94 50.57
C ALA A 388 -8.07 -16.78 51.85
N GLU A 389 -6.88 -17.28 52.23
CA GLU A 389 -6.70 -18.11 53.43
C GLU A 389 -6.51 -17.26 54.71
N SER A 390 -5.95 -16.06 54.56
CA SER A 390 -5.69 -15.12 55.65
C SER A 390 -6.11 -13.69 55.27
N LEU A 391 -6.29 -12.83 56.29
CA LEU A 391 -6.55 -11.40 56.09
C LEU A 391 -5.42 -10.75 55.27
N ASP A 392 -4.17 -11.11 55.54
CA ASP A 392 -3.02 -10.58 54.80
C ASP A 392 -3.05 -11.01 53.32
N ASP A 393 -3.47 -12.25 53.01
CA ASP A 393 -3.66 -12.70 51.64
C ASP A 393 -4.80 -11.95 50.93
N LEU A 394 -5.90 -11.68 51.65
CA LEU A 394 -7.00 -10.86 51.12
C LEU A 394 -6.54 -9.43 50.82
N VAL A 395 -5.80 -8.80 51.74
CA VAL A 395 -5.24 -7.45 51.55
C VAL A 395 -4.28 -7.42 50.37
N ASN A 396 -3.40 -8.43 50.25
CA ASN A 396 -2.47 -8.54 49.14
C ASN A 396 -3.18 -8.72 47.80
N LYS A 397 -4.16 -9.63 47.70
CA LYS A 397 -4.97 -9.83 46.49
C LYS A 397 -5.73 -8.55 46.10
N PHE A 398 -6.32 -7.85 47.08
CA PHE A 398 -7.01 -6.58 46.82
C PHE A 398 -6.04 -5.49 46.38
N SER A 399 -4.83 -5.42 46.97
CA SER A 399 -3.80 -4.47 46.55
C SER A 399 -3.29 -4.73 45.12
N GLN A 400 -3.13 -6.01 44.74
CA GLN A 400 -2.77 -6.41 43.38
C GLN A 400 -3.90 -6.10 42.38
N GLU A 401 -5.14 -6.37 42.76
CA GLU A 401 -6.31 -6.05 41.94
C GLU A 401 -6.48 -4.53 41.77
N GLN A 402 -6.22 -3.75 42.83
CA GLN A 402 -6.21 -2.29 42.76
C GLN A 402 -5.09 -1.78 41.85
N ALA A 403 -3.86 -2.30 41.97
CA ALA A 403 -2.75 -1.95 41.09
C ALA A 403 -3.04 -2.30 39.61
N LEU A 404 -3.65 -3.46 39.35
CA LEU A 404 -4.08 -3.87 38.01
C LEU A 404 -5.18 -2.96 37.46
N ARG A 405 -6.16 -2.57 38.29
CA ARG A 405 -7.20 -1.59 37.91
C ARG A 405 -6.59 -0.24 37.56
N GLU A 406 -5.64 0.26 38.35
CA GLU A 406 -4.93 1.51 38.07
C GLU A 406 -4.11 1.43 36.78
N GLN A 407 -3.44 0.29 36.52
CA GLN A 407 -2.72 0.05 35.27
C GLN A 407 -3.65 0.01 34.05
N LEU A 408 -4.77 -0.72 34.13
CA LEU A 408 -5.78 -0.78 33.07
C LEU A 408 -6.44 0.58 32.84
N GLN A 409 -6.71 1.35 33.90
CA GLN A 409 -7.25 2.70 33.78
C GLN A 409 -6.25 3.65 33.10
N LYS A 410 -4.95 3.50 33.38
CA LYS A 410 -3.90 4.26 32.69
C LYS A 410 -3.81 3.88 31.21
N GLN A 411 -3.79 2.58 30.88
CA GLN A 411 -3.81 2.12 29.48
C GLN A 411 -5.05 2.60 28.71
N TYR A 412 -6.22 2.57 29.36
CA TYR A 412 -7.45 3.10 28.76
C TYR A 412 -7.35 4.59 28.46
N ARG A 413 -6.78 5.39 29.38
CA ARG A 413 -6.56 6.84 29.15
C ARG A 413 -5.54 7.09 28.03
N ASP A 414 -4.48 6.28 27.93
CA ASP A 414 -3.46 6.42 26.89
C ASP A 414 -4.00 6.03 25.50
N GLU A 415 -4.77 4.95 25.39
CA GLU A 415 -5.47 4.57 24.15
C GLU A 415 -6.55 5.58 23.76
N GLN A 416 -7.27 6.15 24.74
CA GLN A 416 -8.25 7.21 24.48
C GLN A 416 -7.58 8.46 23.90
N LYS A 417 -6.44 8.89 24.46
CA LYS A 417 -5.64 10.00 23.89
C LYS A 417 -5.15 9.68 22.48
N ARG A 418 -4.67 8.45 22.24
CA ARG A 418 -4.21 8.01 20.91
C ARG A 418 -5.33 8.02 19.88
N LEU A 419 -6.55 7.63 20.26
CA LEU A 419 -7.72 7.71 19.40
C LEU A 419 -8.12 9.16 19.11
N GLU A 420 -8.06 10.05 20.10
CA GLU A 420 -8.30 11.48 19.91
C GLU A 420 -7.25 12.11 18.95
N ASP A 421 -5.98 11.76 19.10
CA ASP A 421 -4.90 12.20 18.19
C ASP A 421 -5.11 11.70 16.76
N LEU A 422 -5.48 10.42 16.58
CA LEU A 422 -5.83 9.84 15.28
C LEU A 422 -7.07 10.51 14.67
N GLN A 423 -8.08 10.83 15.47
CA GLN A 423 -9.27 11.56 15.00
C GLN A 423 -8.92 12.99 14.56
N ASN A 424 -8.07 13.69 15.31
CA ASN A 424 -7.57 15.00 14.97
C ASN A 424 -6.74 14.96 13.68
N GLU A 425 -5.89 13.95 13.50
CA GLU A 425 -5.09 13.74 12.29
C GLU A 425 -5.96 13.43 11.07
N VAL A 426 -6.98 12.57 11.22
CA VAL A 426 -7.96 12.31 10.16
C VAL A 426 -8.75 13.57 9.81
N ALA A 427 -9.15 14.38 10.79
CA ALA A 427 -9.83 15.66 10.55
C ALA A 427 -8.89 16.65 9.82
N ARG A 428 -7.62 16.72 10.23
CA ARG A 428 -6.58 17.54 9.61
C ARG A 428 -6.30 17.12 8.16
N LEU A 429 -6.23 15.81 7.89
CA LEU A 429 -6.05 15.27 6.54
C LEU A 429 -7.30 15.48 5.68
N LYS A 430 -8.51 15.29 6.23
CA LYS A 430 -9.77 15.63 5.53
C LYS A 430 -9.84 17.11 5.19
N LYS A 431 -9.41 18.01 6.08
CA LYS A 431 -9.32 19.45 5.80
C LYS A 431 -8.30 19.71 4.67
N LYS A 432 -7.10 19.12 4.74
CA LYS A 432 -6.10 19.22 3.65
C LYS A 432 -6.65 18.72 2.31
N VAL A 433 -7.36 17.59 2.28
CA VAL A 433 -7.97 17.07 1.05
C VAL A 433 -9.02 18.04 0.51
N LYS A 434 -9.90 18.59 1.36
CA LYS A 434 -10.86 19.62 0.95
C LYS A 434 -10.18 20.88 0.43
N ASP A 435 -9.10 21.34 1.09
CA ASP A 435 -8.34 22.51 0.65
C ASP A 435 -7.64 22.25 -0.70
N HIS A 436 -7.16 21.03 -0.95
CA HIS A 436 -6.58 20.64 -2.25
C HIS A 436 -7.65 20.46 -3.34
N GLU A 437 -8.83 19.94 -3.01
CA GLU A 437 -9.99 19.85 -3.92
C GLU A 437 -10.46 21.24 -4.39
N VAL A 438 -10.39 22.25 -3.52
CA VAL A 438 -10.75 23.64 -3.88
C VAL A 438 -9.68 24.32 -4.74
N THR A 439 -8.42 23.86 -4.67
CA THR A 439 -7.29 24.50 -5.39
C THR A 439 -7.03 23.89 -6.77
N TYR A 440 -7.50 22.66 -7.05
CA TYR A 440 -7.38 22.05 -8.37
C TYR A 440 -8.59 22.35 -9.26
N VAL A 441 -8.34 23.26 -10.20
CA VAL A 441 -9.14 23.53 -11.41
C VAL A 441 -9.56 22.20 -12.06
N HIS A 442 -10.86 21.88 -11.93
CA HIS A 442 -11.61 20.80 -12.58
C HIS A 442 -10.90 19.44 -12.70
N PRO A 443 -11.31 18.39 -11.94
CA PRO A 443 -10.96 17.03 -12.31
C PRO A 443 -11.53 16.77 -13.71
N ALA A 444 -10.64 16.48 -14.67
CA ALA A 444 -11.06 16.04 -15.99
C ALA A 444 -12.04 14.87 -15.78
N PRO A 445 -13.27 14.93 -16.34
CA PRO A 445 -14.26 13.90 -16.12
C PRO A 445 -13.66 12.57 -16.55
N VAL A 446 -13.59 11.59 -15.64
CA VAL A 446 -13.18 10.22 -15.96
C VAL A 446 -14.04 9.77 -17.12
N THR A 447 -13.45 9.71 -18.31
CA THR A 447 -14.18 9.38 -19.53
C THR A 447 -14.67 7.94 -19.41
N PHE A 448 -15.80 7.63 -20.04
CA PHE A 448 -16.33 6.27 -20.08
C PHE A 448 -15.26 5.25 -20.55
N CYS A 449 -14.35 5.65 -21.43
CA CYS A 449 -13.20 4.86 -21.87
C CYS A 449 -12.27 4.49 -20.72
N MET A 450 -11.91 5.45 -19.85
CA MET A 450 -11.06 5.17 -18.68
C MET A 450 -11.76 4.26 -17.67
N LYS A 451 -13.09 4.35 -17.52
CA LYS A 451 -13.85 3.42 -16.69
C LYS A 451 -13.86 2.01 -17.29
N SER A 452 -14.11 1.87 -18.59
CA SER A 452 -14.11 0.54 -19.23
C SER A 452 -12.72 -0.08 -19.27
N GLU A 453 -11.66 0.71 -19.44
CA GLU A 453 -10.27 0.25 -19.32
C GLU A 453 -9.97 -0.20 -17.90
N LEU A 454 -10.37 0.56 -16.88
CA LEU A 454 -10.21 0.15 -15.49
C LEU A 454 -10.95 -1.16 -15.19
N ASP A 455 -12.20 -1.27 -15.64
CA ASP A 455 -12.99 -2.49 -15.47
C ASP A 455 -12.34 -3.67 -16.20
N SER A 456 -11.80 -3.48 -17.42
CA SER A 456 -11.08 -4.53 -18.14
C SER A 456 -9.79 -4.95 -17.43
N TYR A 457 -9.04 -4.01 -16.87
CA TYR A 457 -7.85 -4.32 -16.09
C TYR A 457 -8.18 -5.06 -14.78
N VAL A 458 -9.30 -4.73 -14.14
CA VAL A 458 -9.79 -5.44 -12.95
C VAL A 458 -10.22 -6.86 -13.29
N THR A 459 -10.93 -7.07 -14.41
CA THR A 459 -11.30 -8.41 -14.87
C THR A 459 -10.08 -9.23 -15.26
N ASP A 460 -9.12 -8.64 -15.99
CA ASP A 460 -7.88 -9.32 -16.37
C ASP A 460 -7.03 -9.68 -15.16
N ALA A 461 -6.93 -8.80 -14.17
CA ALA A 461 -6.23 -9.07 -12.92
C ALA A 461 -6.92 -10.20 -12.12
N SER A 462 -8.25 -10.21 -12.11
CA SER A 462 -9.04 -11.28 -11.45
C SER A 462 -8.83 -12.64 -12.14
N CYS A 463 -8.87 -12.69 -13.48
CA CYS A 463 -8.57 -13.90 -14.25
C CYS A 463 -7.14 -14.41 -14.02
N LYS A 464 -6.14 -13.52 -13.96
CA LYS A 464 -4.75 -13.90 -13.66
C LYS A 464 -4.60 -14.45 -12.24
N ARG A 465 -5.27 -13.84 -11.26
CA ARG A 465 -5.30 -14.34 -9.89
C ARG A 465 -5.92 -15.73 -9.82
N ASP A 466 -7.04 -15.96 -10.50
CA ASP A 466 -7.72 -17.25 -10.48
C ASP A 466 -6.89 -18.34 -11.18
N SER A 467 -6.19 -18.00 -12.27
CA SER A 467 -5.23 -18.89 -12.93
C SER A 467 -4.05 -19.24 -12.01
N ALA A 468 -3.48 -18.25 -11.32
CA ALA A 468 -2.37 -18.47 -10.40
C ALA A 468 -2.80 -19.29 -9.16
N LEU A 469 -4.01 -19.10 -8.66
CA LEU A 469 -4.59 -19.95 -7.61
C LEU A 469 -4.79 -21.39 -8.11
N GLY A 470 -5.24 -21.56 -9.36
CA GLY A 470 -5.32 -22.87 -10.01
C GLY A 470 -3.95 -23.57 -10.05
N GLU A 471 -2.91 -22.87 -10.51
CA GLU A 471 -1.53 -23.38 -10.52
C GLU A 471 -1.01 -23.71 -9.12
N LEU A 472 -1.26 -22.85 -8.13
CA LEU A 472 -0.89 -23.09 -6.73
C LEU A 472 -1.51 -24.37 -6.19
N THR A 473 -2.82 -24.60 -6.42
CA THR A 473 -3.49 -25.84 -5.97
C THR A 473 -2.93 -27.09 -6.66
N THR A 474 -2.44 -26.97 -7.90
CA THR A 474 -1.76 -28.10 -8.57
C THR A 474 -0.39 -28.36 -7.97
N LEU A 475 0.38 -27.33 -7.61
CA LEU A 475 1.67 -27.45 -6.95
C LEU A 475 1.53 -28.01 -5.52
N GLU A 476 0.52 -27.58 -4.77
CA GLU A 476 0.20 -28.14 -3.45
C GLU A 476 -0.11 -29.63 -3.52
N ARG A 477 -0.86 -30.07 -4.55
CA ARG A 477 -1.13 -31.50 -4.78
C ARG A 477 0.14 -32.28 -5.09
N ILE A 478 1.00 -31.75 -5.97
CA ILE A 478 2.29 -32.38 -6.31
C ILE A 478 3.20 -32.45 -5.06
N LEU A 479 3.24 -31.40 -4.25
CA LEU A 479 4.02 -31.36 -3.02
C LEU A 479 3.52 -32.42 -2.02
N ALA A 480 2.19 -32.56 -1.86
CA ALA A 480 1.60 -33.60 -1.03
C ALA A 480 1.95 -35.02 -1.53
N GLU A 481 1.91 -35.25 -2.85
CA GLU A 481 2.34 -36.52 -3.46
C GLU A 481 3.84 -36.79 -3.20
N VAL A 482 4.70 -35.79 -3.32
CA VAL A 482 6.15 -35.91 -3.04
C VAL A 482 6.39 -36.24 -1.56
N VAL A 483 5.71 -35.56 -0.64
CA VAL A 483 5.78 -35.85 0.81
C VAL A 483 5.39 -37.30 1.08
N GLN A 484 4.26 -37.76 0.52
CA GLN A 484 3.78 -39.12 0.67
C GLN A 484 4.76 -40.15 0.09
N HIS A 485 5.29 -39.90 -1.12
CA HIS A 485 6.27 -40.79 -1.76
C HIS A 485 7.60 -40.84 -0.99
N THR A 486 8.01 -39.72 -0.37
CA THR A 486 9.20 -39.67 0.47
C THR A 486 9.04 -40.53 1.72
N ASP A 487 7.85 -40.50 2.35
CA ASP A 487 7.53 -41.37 3.49
C ASP A 487 7.50 -42.86 3.10
N VAL A 488 6.88 -43.20 1.96
CA VAL A 488 6.87 -44.58 1.44
C VAL A 488 8.30 -45.06 1.13
N LEU A 489 9.13 -44.20 0.52
CA LEU A 489 10.52 -44.51 0.24
C LEU A 489 11.32 -44.71 1.54
N ALA A 490 11.07 -43.88 2.57
CA ALA A 490 11.68 -44.04 3.88
C ALA A 490 11.31 -45.36 4.55
N GLU A 491 10.05 -45.77 4.45
CA GLU A 491 9.57 -47.06 4.94
C GLU A 491 10.26 -48.23 4.21
N GLN A 492 10.35 -48.18 2.87
CA GLN A 492 11.06 -49.22 2.10
C GLN A 492 12.54 -49.29 2.43
N VAL A 493 13.23 -48.15 2.55
CA VAL A 493 14.66 -48.11 2.89
C VAL A 493 14.90 -48.57 4.33
N SER A 494 13.94 -48.38 5.24
CA SER A 494 14.03 -48.86 6.63
C SER A 494 14.06 -50.39 6.75
N LEU A 495 13.44 -51.11 5.79
CA LEU A 495 13.47 -52.58 5.73
C LEU A 495 14.87 -53.13 5.45
N TYR A 496 15.67 -52.43 4.64
CA TYR A 496 17.02 -52.87 4.29
C TYR A 496 18.06 -52.47 5.33
N LYS A 497 17.87 -51.31 5.98
CA LYS A 497 18.77 -50.81 7.04
C LYS A 497 17.97 -50.17 8.18
N PRO A 498 17.68 -50.93 9.26
CA PRO A 498 16.88 -50.44 10.38
C PRO A 498 17.59 -49.39 11.25
N GLU A 499 18.91 -49.25 11.13
CA GLU A 499 19.73 -48.37 11.99
C GLU A 499 19.51 -46.87 11.76
N VAL A 500 18.96 -46.46 10.61
CA VAL A 500 18.70 -45.04 10.31
C VAL A 500 17.20 -44.81 10.20
N VAL A 501 16.64 -44.29 11.29
CA VAL A 501 15.25 -43.85 11.40
C VAL A 501 15.11 -42.49 10.72
N VAL A 502 14.31 -42.43 9.66
CA VAL A 502 13.96 -41.17 9.00
C VAL A 502 12.70 -40.61 9.66
N PRO A 503 12.71 -39.37 10.19
CA PRO A 503 11.51 -38.75 10.75
C PRO A 503 10.42 -38.59 9.68
N ARG A 504 9.14 -38.71 10.07
CA ARG A 504 7.99 -38.44 9.18
C ARG A 504 8.17 -37.10 8.46
N THR A 505 7.95 -37.12 7.16
CA THR A 505 8.26 -35.99 6.28
C THR A 505 7.26 -34.85 6.51
N LYS A 506 7.75 -33.75 7.07
CA LYS A 506 7.04 -32.46 7.10
C LYS A 506 7.48 -31.62 5.90
N ILE A 507 6.64 -30.69 5.46
CA ILE A 507 6.93 -29.79 4.33
C ILE A 507 8.30 -29.11 4.48
N GLU A 508 8.63 -28.64 5.69
CA GLU A 508 9.90 -27.98 6.01
C GLU A 508 11.13 -28.90 5.88
N ASN A 509 10.92 -30.22 5.99
CA ASN A 509 11.98 -31.22 6.06
C ASN A 509 12.02 -32.15 4.82
N VAL A 510 11.23 -31.88 3.77
CA VAL A 510 11.19 -32.72 2.55
C VAL A 510 12.57 -32.84 1.91
N VAL A 511 13.25 -31.70 1.70
CA VAL A 511 14.54 -31.66 1.01
C VAL A 511 15.62 -32.39 1.83
N THR A 512 15.63 -32.18 3.14
CA THR A 512 16.58 -32.85 4.04
C THR A 512 16.33 -34.36 4.10
N ASN A 513 15.07 -34.79 4.14
CA ASN A 513 14.71 -36.21 4.13
C ASN A 513 15.10 -36.87 2.80
N LEU A 514 14.88 -36.20 1.66
CA LEU A 514 15.29 -36.71 0.34
C LEU A 514 16.81 -36.82 0.22
N GLN A 515 17.57 -35.85 0.74
CA GLN A 515 19.04 -35.92 0.75
C GLN A 515 19.53 -37.07 1.64
N LEU A 516 18.93 -37.25 2.82
CA LEU A 516 19.25 -38.35 3.74
C LEU A 516 18.95 -39.72 3.10
N LEU A 517 17.79 -39.85 2.45
CA LEU A 517 17.40 -41.05 1.70
C LEU A 517 18.34 -41.30 0.51
N GLY A 518 18.69 -40.26 -0.24
CA GLY A 518 19.62 -40.35 -1.36
C GLY A 518 21.01 -40.85 -0.93
N ALA A 519 21.56 -40.29 0.15
CA ALA A 519 22.82 -40.76 0.73
C ALA A 519 22.72 -42.22 1.18
N LYS A 520 21.60 -42.61 1.79
CA LYS A 520 21.38 -43.98 2.29
C LYS A 520 21.21 -45.00 1.17
N ILE A 521 20.52 -44.64 0.08
CA ILE A 521 20.39 -45.47 -1.12
C ILE A 521 21.76 -45.65 -1.80
N LEU A 522 22.57 -44.58 -1.86
CA LEU A 522 23.94 -44.68 -2.37
C LEU A 522 24.81 -45.58 -1.47
N SER A 523 24.70 -45.48 -0.14
CA SER A 523 25.40 -46.40 0.77
C SER A 523 24.95 -47.86 0.62
N LEU A 524 23.67 -48.12 0.36
CA LEU A 524 23.16 -49.46 0.05
C LEU A 524 23.70 -49.98 -1.29
N ALA A 525 23.82 -49.10 -2.29
CA ALA A 525 24.46 -49.44 -3.57
C ALA A 525 25.94 -49.78 -3.39
N ASP A 526 26.68 -49.00 -2.58
CA ASP A 526 28.10 -49.26 -2.31
C ASP A 526 28.33 -50.58 -1.55
N GLU A 527 27.41 -50.99 -0.67
CA GLU A 527 27.49 -52.27 0.06
C GLU A 527 27.11 -53.49 -0.77
N THR A 528 26.29 -53.31 -1.82
CA THR A 528 25.90 -54.39 -2.73
C THR A 528 26.89 -54.60 -3.87
N VAL A 529 27.81 -53.65 -4.08
CA VAL A 529 28.93 -53.80 -5.02
C VAL A 529 30.06 -54.56 -4.33
N ASP A 530 30.07 -55.87 -4.51
CA ASP A 530 31.17 -56.76 -4.11
C ASP A 530 32.52 -56.19 -4.59
N ARG A 531 33.40 -55.86 -3.63
CA ARG A 531 34.76 -55.33 -3.86
C ARG A 531 35.74 -56.31 -4.53
N THR A 532 35.26 -57.43 -5.07
CA THR A 532 36.09 -58.48 -5.70
C THR A 532 35.85 -58.64 -7.20
N SER A 533 34.96 -57.86 -7.82
CA SER A 533 34.71 -58.00 -9.26
C SER A 533 35.48 -56.97 -10.09
N THR A 534 36.43 -57.48 -10.88
CA THR A 534 37.16 -56.79 -11.94
C THR A 534 36.23 -55.98 -12.85
N ALA A 535 36.41 -54.65 -12.82
CA ALA A 535 35.95 -53.63 -13.76
C ALA A 535 35.04 -54.09 -14.92
N PRO A 536 33.72 -53.86 -14.85
CA PRO A 536 32.88 -53.86 -16.03
C PRO A 536 32.98 -52.50 -16.72
N CYS A 537 33.41 -52.55 -17.98
CA CYS A 537 33.34 -51.45 -18.93
C CYS A 537 31.91 -50.89 -18.96
N VAL A 538 31.75 -49.59 -18.67
CA VAL A 538 30.47 -48.88 -18.76
C VAL A 538 30.10 -48.78 -20.24
N ALA A 539 29.47 -49.83 -20.77
CA ALA A 539 28.74 -49.77 -22.02
C ALA A 539 27.55 -48.84 -21.82
N SER A 540 27.46 -47.82 -22.65
CA SER A 540 26.39 -46.83 -22.67
C SER A 540 25.04 -47.53 -22.85
N ILE A 541 24.26 -47.63 -21.78
CA ILE A 541 22.90 -48.18 -21.82
C ILE A 541 22.05 -47.24 -22.68
N HIS A 542 21.76 -47.68 -23.90
CA HIS A 542 20.75 -47.07 -24.75
C HIS A 542 19.37 -47.45 -24.21
N VAL A 543 18.66 -46.48 -23.65
CA VAL A 543 17.26 -46.62 -23.27
C VAL A 543 16.40 -46.43 -24.52
N ASN A 544 15.85 -47.54 -25.04
CA ASN A 544 14.83 -47.49 -26.09
C ASN A 544 13.50 -47.02 -25.48
N LEU A 545 13.12 -45.77 -25.76
CA LEU A 545 11.81 -45.23 -25.39
C LEU A 545 10.74 -45.76 -26.36
N PRO A 546 9.60 -46.27 -25.86
CA PRO A 546 8.49 -46.71 -26.70
C PRO A 546 7.91 -45.53 -27.51
N SER A 547 7.54 -45.81 -28.75
CA SER A 547 7.08 -44.84 -29.77
C SER A 547 5.81 -44.05 -29.40
N SER A 548 5.18 -44.35 -28.26
CA SER A 548 4.00 -43.66 -27.72
C SER A 548 4.34 -42.47 -26.83
N ASN A 549 5.62 -42.20 -26.53
CA ASN A 549 5.98 -41.15 -25.57
C ASN A 549 6.06 -39.76 -26.23
N THR A 550 4.99 -38.97 -26.09
CA THR A 550 4.84 -37.63 -26.67
C THR A 550 5.41 -36.50 -25.80
N ARG A 551 6.01 -36.82 -24.64
CA ARG A 551 6.41 -35.82 -23.63
C ARG A 551 7.79 -35.19 -23.86
N VAL A 552 8.59 -35.73 -24.79
CA VAL A 552 9.92 -35.21 -25.12
C VAL A 552 10.00 -34.91 -26.62
N LYS A 553 10.07 -33.63 -27.00
CA LYS A 553 10.33 -33.23 -28.39
C LYS A 553 11.80 -33.52 -28.71
N LEU A 554 12.06 -34.69 -29.29
CA LEU A 554 13.36 -34.99 -29.91
C LEU A 554 13.41 -34.33 -31.29
N CYS A 555 14.34 -33.39 -31.48
CA CYS A 555 14.61 -32.80 -32.80
C CYS A 555 15.14 -33.89 -33.74
N SER A 556 14.37 -34.17 -34.81
CA SER A 556 14.78 -35.08 -35.88
C SER A 556 15.83 -34.41 -36.76
N ILE A 557 17.10 -34.77 -36.54
CA ILE A 557 18.18 -34.48 -37.49
C ILE A 557 18.06 -35.51 -38.61
N LYS A 558 17.47 -35.09 -39.74
CA LYS A 558 17.56 -35.82 -41.00
C LYS A 558 18.93 -35.60 -41.65
N GLU A 559 19.54 -36.71 -42.02
CA GLU A 559 20.28 -36.91 -43.27
C GLU A 559 21.54 -36.03 -43.49
N GLN A 560 22.71 -36.60 -43.21
CA GLN A 560 23.49 -37.28 -44.25
C GLN A 560 24.71 -37.97 -43.65
N ALA A 561 24.70 -39.29 -43.79
CA ALA A 561 25.81 -40.18 -43.50
C ALA A 561 26.84 -40.13 -44.62
N LYS A 562 28.12 -39.98 -44.27
CA LYS A 562 29.17 -40.88 -44.75
C LYS A 562 30.35 -40.89 -43.79
N THR A 563 30.36 -41.99 -43.06
CA THR A 563 31.37 -42.61 -42.20
C THR A 563 32.70 -42.84 -42.90
N ALA A 564 33.80 -42.42 -42.26
CA ALA A 564 35.03 -43.23 -42.06
C ALA A 564 35.95 -42.55 -41.01
N THR A 565 35.84 -43.09 -39.80
CA THR A 565 36.68 -43.05 -38.59
C THR A 565 38.17 -43.44 -38.83
N PRO A 566 39.06 -43.46 -37.80
CA PRO A 566 39.58 -42.38 -36.94
C PRO A 566 41.12 -42.53 -36.72
N THR A 567 41.79 -41.68 -35.92
CA THR A 567 42.78 -42.06 -34.86
C THR A 567 43.84 -40.97 -34.52
N THR A 568 44.08 -40.82 -33.21
CA THR A 568 45.31 -40.33 -32.52
C THR A 568 45.51 -38.80 -32.45
N SER A 569 45.11 -38.07 -31.40
CA SER A 569 45.54 -37.99 -29.98
C SER A 569 46.83 -37.18 -29.70
N THR A 570 46.61 -35.94 -29.22
CA THR A 570 47.28 -35.26 -28.05
C THR A 570 48.77 -34.84 -28.17
N PRO A 571 49.30 -33.97 -27.28
CA PRO A 571 49.17 -32.49 -27.28
C PRO A 571 50.55 -31.79 -27.13
N VAL A 572 50.58 -30.51 -26.71
CA VAL A 572 51.68 -29.82 -25.97
C VAL A 572 52.42 -28.67 -26.71
N THR A 573 51.95 -27.45 -26.41
CA THR A 573 52.66 -26.20 -26.05
C THR A 573 53.81 -25.64 -26.91
N ASN A 574 53.68 -24.37 -27.34
CA ASN A 574 54.35 -23.21 -26.71
C ASN A 574 54.24 -21.95 -27.60
N ASN A 575 53.33 -21.05 -27.20
CA ASN A 575 53.49 -19.60 -26.95
C ASN A 575 54.33 -18.64 -27.86
N PRO A 576 53.97 -17.33 -27.85
CA PRO A 576 53.93 -16.43 -29.01
C PRO A 576 54.98 -15.27 -28.85
N PRO A 577 54.88 -14.03 -29.41
CA PRO A 577 53.74 -13.08 -29.43
C PRO A 577 53.51 -12.22 -30.72
N SER A 578 52.26 -11.73 -30.80
CA SER A 578 51.68 -10.46 -31.33
C SER A 578 52.65 -9.26 -31.55
N PRO A 579 52.32 -8.12 -32.25
CA PRO A 579 51.00 -7.46 -32.19
C PRO A 579 50.51 -6.57 -33.36
N GLU A 580 49.31 -6.01 -33.13
CA GLU A 580 48.80 -4.69 -33.59
C GLU A 580 48.30 -4.50 -35.04
N THR A 581 46.99 -4.33 -35.24
CA THR A 581 46.34 -3.03 -35.53
C THR A 581 44.83 -3.13 -35.87
N ASP A 582 44.03 -2.43 -35.06
CA ASP A 582 42.85 -1.60 -35.36
C ASP A 582 41.96 -1.82 -36.61
N GLY A 583 40.63 -1.81 -36.38
CA GLY A 583 39.69 -1.21 -37.36
C GLY A 583 38.30 -1.85 -37.58
N SER A 584 37.34 -1.51 -36.72
CA SER A 584 35.92 -1.20 -37.01
C SER A 584 35.04 -2.08 -37.95
N CYS A 585 34.07 -2.74 -37.32
CA CYS A 585 32.62 -2.87 -37.58
C CYS A 585 32.03 -2.54 -38.98
N PHE A 586 31.39 -3.54 -39.62
CA PHE A 586 30.23 -3.44 -40.53
C PHE A 586 29.71 -4.89 -40.74
N PHE A 587 28.46 -5.26 -40.43
CA PHE A 587 27.32 -5.35 -41.35
C PHE A 587 26.10 -5.92 -40.58
N ASP A 588 24.92 -5.29 -40.68
CA ASP A 588 23.68 -5.76 -41.37
C ASP A 588 23.03 -7.02 -40.75
N LYS A 589 21.71 -7.23 -40.63
CA LYS A 589 20.44 -6.70 -41.16
C LYS A 589 19.37 -7.30 -40.21
N GLY A 590 18.39 -6.56 -39.70
CA GLY A 590 17.10 -6.35 -40.38
C GLY A 590 16.08 -7.43 -40.04
N SER A 591 15.05 -7.10 -39.23
CA SER A 591 13.67 -7.60 -39.37
C SER A 591 12.77 -7.07 -38.25
N CYS A 592 11.79 -6.26 -38.63
CA CYS A 592 10.70 -5.76 -37.82
C CYS A 592 9.63 -6.83 -37.60
N PHE A 593 9.11 -6.99 -36.38
CA PHE A 593 7.70 -7.31 -36.11
C PHE A 593 7.29 -6.73 -34.74
N THR A 594 6.33 -5.80 -34.79
CA THR A 594 5.19 -5.51 -33.89
C THR A 594 5.12 -6.31 -32.57
N ASP A 595 4.93 -5.74 -31.38
CA ASP A 595 3.83 -4.87 -30.98
C ASP A 595 4.15 -3.94 -29.79
N SER A 596 3.66 -2.71 -29.94
CA SER A 596 3.40 -1.67 -28.93
C SER A 596 2.33 -2.18 -27.95
N VAL A 597 2.39 -1.96 -26.64
CA VAL A 597 1.98 -0.72 -25.94
C VAL A 597 2.77 -0.57 -24.63
N THR A 598 3.28 0.64 -24.40
CA THR A 598 4.05 1.08 -23.24
C THR A 598 3.32 2.20 -22.49
N ASN A 599 3.30 2.11 -21.16
CA ASN A 599 3.22 3.24 -20.21
C ASN A 599 4.28 2.89 -19.14
N GLY A 600 5.44 3.57 -19.05
CA GLY A 600 5.65 4.80 -18.24
C GLY A 600 5.59 4.45 -16.75
N ILE A 601 6.68 4.38 -15.98
CA ILE A 601 7.38 5.51 -15.33
C ILE A 601 8.73 5.00 -14.76
N VAL A 602 9.75 5.85 -14.83
CA VAL A 602 11.14 5.63 -14.36
C VAL A 602 11.27 6.04 -12.88
N PRO A 603 11.92 5.25 -11.99
CA PRO A 603 12.36 5.75 -10.69
C PRO A 603 13.73 6.41 -10.79
N ILE A 604 13.80 7.65 -10.30
CA ILE A 604 15.04 8.42 -10.15
C ILE A 604 15.74 7.97 -8.85
N GLY A 605 16.98 7.53 -9.00
CA GLY A 605 18.11 7.82 -8.09
C GLY A 605 18.00 7.37 -6.64
N GLY A 606 18.41 6.12 -6.37
CA GLY A 606 18.83 5.68 -5.03
C GLY A 606 20.17 6.32 -4.65
N GLY A 607 20.11 7.32 -3.77
CA GLY A 607 21.25 7.84 -3.01
C GLY A 607 21.20 7.29 -1.59
N LYS A 608 22.27 6.59 -1.20
CA LYS A 608 22.58 6.16 0.17
C LYS A 608 22.56 7.33 1.14
N LEU A 609 22.10 7.09 2.37
CA LEU A 609 22.45 7.69 3.68
C LEU A 609 21.26 7.34 4.59
N GLY A 610 21.38 6.74 5.76
CA GLY A 610 22.41 6.88 6.78
C GLY A 610 21.61 7.00 8.09
N ILE A 611 21.82 6.05 8.99
CA ILE A 611 21.22 5.95 10.32
C ILE A 611 21.55 7.21 11.12
N SER A 612 20.56 7.90 11.69
CA SER A 612 20.74 8.69 12.92
C SER A 612 19.39 9.13 13.50
N THR A 613 19.13 8.63 14.70
CA THR A 613 18.31 9.24 15.75
C THR A 613 18.74 10.69 16.03
N VAL A 614 17.81 11.55 16.45
CA VAL A 614 17.90 12.50 17.60
C VAL A 614 16.65 13.39 17.61
N SER A 615 16.08 13.51 18.81
CA SER A 615 14.95 14.33 19.23
C SER A 615 15.23 15.84 19.20
N SER A 616 14.19 16.59 19.61
CA SER A 616 14.19 17.99 20.06
C SER A 616 13.98 19.02 18.96
N ASP A 617 13.33 20.16 19.15
CA ASP A 617 12.51 20.76 20.21
C ASP A 617 12.21 22.18 19.68
N SER A 618 11.16 22.82 20.19
CA SER A 618 10.90 24.26 20.20
C SER A 618 10.48 24.97 18.90
N GLY A 619 9.45 25.82 19.03
CA GLY A 619 9.09 26.82 18.02
C GLY A 619 7.63 27.27 18.10
N GLU A 620 7.28 27.96 19.18
CA GLU A 620 6.00 28.62 19.47
C GLU A 620 5.55 29.56 18.34
N HIS A 621 4.24 29.57 18.04
CA HIS A 621 3.55 30.80 17.65
C HIS A 621 2.07 30.69 18.01
N GLU A 622 1.66 31.56 18.93
CA GLU A 622 0.29 31.84 19.34
C GLU A 622 -0.54 32.41 18.17
N ASP A 623 -1.81 32.02 18.07
CA ASP A 623 -2.96 32.93 18.27
C ASP A 623 -4.28 32.29 17.77
N ASP A 624 -5.34 32.55 18.54
CA ASP A 624 -6.75 32.55 18.15
C ASP A 624 -7.45 31.22 17.82
N THR A 625 -8.16 30.65 18.82
CA THR A 625 -9.65 30.47 18.79
C THR A 625 -10.15 29.72 20.03
N GLU A 626 -10.34 30.46 21.12
CA GLU A 626 -11.10 30.07 22.31
C GLU A 626 -12.62 30.23 22.04
N GLU A 627 -13.29 29.24 21.45
CA GLU A 627 -14.77 29.21 21.45
C GLU A 627 -15.29 27.78 21.19
N GLY A 628 -15.39 26.94 22.23
CA GLY A 628 -15.95 25.59 22.03
C GLY A 628 -16.16 24.68 23.24
N ARG A 629 -15.62 25.00 24.42
CA ARG A 629 -15.65 24.07 25.59
C ARG A 629 -16.55 24.51 26.76
N ARG A 630 -17.60 25.31 26.54
CA ARG A 630 -18.51 25.80 27.61
C ARG A 630 -19.92 25.16 27.67
N SER A 631 -20.19 24.02 27.02
CA SER A 631 -21.57 23.50 26.91
C SER A 631 -21.93 22.25 27.73
N MET A 632 -21.11 21.79 28.69
CA MET A 632 -21.36 20.55 29.45
C MET A 632 -21.48 20.71 30.99
N ALA A 633 -21.62 21.94 31.51
CA ALA A 633 -21.65 22.22 32.96
C ALA A 633 -23.04 22.62 33.52
N LEU A 634 -24.14 22.33 32.84
CA LEU A 634 -25.50 22.79 33.22
C LEU A 634 -26.41 21.70 33.83
N LEU A 635 -25.86 20.55 34.23
CA LEU A 635 -26.66 19.41 34.71
C LEU A 635 -26.78 19.25 36.24
N ASP A 636 -26.15 20.12 37.05
CA ASP A 636 -26.09 19.95 38.51
C ASP A 636 -26.74 21.08 39.35
N ASN A 637 -27.62 21.91 38.76
CA ASN A 637 -28.40 22.88 39.55
C ASN A 637 -29.81 22.36 39.83
N ASP A 638 -30.03 21.81 41.02
CA ASP A 638 -31.31 21.35 41.60
C ASP A 638 -32.29 22.51 41.95
N GLU A 639 -32.16 23.66 41.30
CA GLU A 639 -33.06 24.79 41.52
C GLU A 639 -34.29 24.68 40.61
N PRO A 640 -35.53 24.68 41.14
CA PRO A 640 -36.71 24.53 40.31
C PRO A 640 -36.84 25.72 39.35
N LEU A 641 -36.77 25.43 38.04
CA LEU A 641 -36.97 26.40 36.95
C LEU A 641 -38.21 27.27 37.21
N GLY A 642 -38.02 28.59 37.26
CA GLY A 642 -39.11 29.53 37.46
C GLY A 642 -40.17 29.43 36.36
N ARG A 643 -41.42 29.82 36.66
CA ARG A 643 -42.57 29.74 35.73
C ARG A 643 -42.28 30.39 34.37
N GLU A 644 -41.52 31.48 34.35
CA GLU A 644 -41.09 32.17 33.13
C GLU A 644 -40.03 31.40 32.33
N GLN A 645 -39.09 30.72 33.00
CA GLN A 645 -38.11 29.86 32.33
C GLN A 645 -38.80 28.64 31.71
N ILE A 646 -39.78 28.04 32.39
CA ILE A 646 -40.59 26.94 31.85
C ILE A 646 -41.35 27.40 30.60
N LYS A 647 -41.98 28.58 30.60
CA LYS A 647 -42.65 29.15 29.41
C LYS A 647 -41.68 29.36 28.25
N ARG A 648 -40.47 29.91 28.52
CA ARG A 648 -39.43 30.10 27.49
C ARG A 648 -38.95 28.77 26.93
N LEU A 649 -38.73 27.76 27.78
CA LEU A 649 -38.33 26.42 27.36
C LEU A 649 -39.41 25.76 26.49
N ALA A 650 -40.68 25.87 26.92
CA ALA A 650 -41.83 25.36 26.15
C ALA A 650 -41.93 26.01 24.76
N ALA A 651 -41.73 27.33 24.65
CA ALA A 651 -41.72 28.03 23.38
C ALA A 651 -40.54 27.63 22.46
N VAL A 652 -39.38 27.27 23.03
CA VAL A 652 -38.23 26.76 22.27
C VAL A 652 -38.47 25.33 21.79
N VAL A 653 -39.07 24.47 22.62
CA VAL A 653 -39.42 23.10 22.26
C VAL A 653 -40.46 23.08 21.12
N LEU A 654 -41.52 23.89 21.23
CA LEU A 654 -42.54 24.00 20.16
C LEU A 654 -41.92 24.45 18.82
N ARG A 655 -41.04 25.46 18.82
CA ARG A 655 -40.33 25.92 17.60
C ARG A 655 -39.34 24.89 17.05
N ARG A 656 -38.82 23.98 17.88
CA ARG A 656 -37.95 22.89 17.42
C ARG A 656 -38.76 21.77 16.80
N GLU A 657 -39.93 21.47 17.36
CA GLU A 657 -40.84 20.43 16.87
C GLU A 657 -41.52 20.83 15.57
N GLU A 658 -41.91 22.10 15.42
CA GLU A 658 -42.40 22.66 14.16
C GLU A 658 -41.34 22.58 13.05
N ARG A 659 -40.09 22.95 13.34
CA ARG A 659 -38.96 22.79 12.40
C ARG A 659 -38.68 21.32 12.04
N ARG A 660 -38.93 20.39 12.95
CA ARG A 660 -38.80 18.95 12.67
C ARG A 660 -39.91 18.47 11.74
N ARG A 661 -41.17 18.82 12.00
CA ARG A 661 -42.30 18.50 11.11
C ARG A 661 -42.09 19.05 9.70
N LEU A 662 -41.60 20.28 9.57
CA LEU A 662 -41.32 20.90 8.28
C LEU A 662 -40.20 20.18 7.48
N ARG A 663 -39.26 19.51 8.16
CA ARG A 663 -38.25 18.66 7.49
C ARG A 663 -38.84 17.30 7.10
N GLU A 664 -39.66 16.71 7.97
CA GLU A 664 -40.35 15.44 7.68
C GLU A 664 -41.34 15.59 6.51
N GLU A 665 -42.04 16.73 6.41
CA GLU A 665 -42.90 17.08 5.26
C GLU A 665 -42.12 17.35 3.97
N ARG A 666 -40.88 17.86 4.04
CA ARG A 666 -40.01 18.02 2.85
C ARG A 666 -39.36 16.72 2.38
N GLN A 667 -39.28 15.72 3.25
CA GLN A 667 -38.70 14.40 2.93
C GLN A 667 -39.75 13.42 2.39
N ARG A 668 -41.03 13.64 2.71
CA ARG A 668 -42.16 12.97 2.07
C ARG A 668 -42.49 13.65 0.74
#